data_AF-A0A089LG98-F1
#
_entry.id   AF-A0A089LG98-F1
#
_cell.length_a   1.000
_cell.length_b   1.000
_cell.length_c   1.000
_cell.angle_alpha   90.00
_cell.angle_beta   90.00
_cell.angle_gamma   90.00
#
_symmetry.space_group_name_H-M   'P 1'
#
loop_
_entity.id
_entity.type
_entity.pdbx_description
1 polymer ?
#
loop_
_entity_poly.entity_id
_entity_poly.type
_entity_poly.pdbx_seq_one_letter_code
_entity_poly.pdbx_strand_id
1 'polypeptide(L)'
;MTLKKKLAVSTLAVSMAAASVAGFPFSSKGLAQHLGIVGTASAAAVTHADAKLKVKNVYDQLTAADKEKLLAYELEAGNIDITTFKAIFKPVLDKLTFLNDGDVATAHKAFKSVSSVVYDVYANDFAEIKAIRYDLDNVNLLNKIAAEAGVAELTFDDLIEFLLGSNGVEAELRALVSSKTNAQLLDIIANSTSQDALIDDAITAVLNHRTGTGALTVSQVVYNLDIAPADVKLTLKNLNATLPTAKPAVKALATAYIKAYGFNSGGDGGSSGGGGGTVVTTPVTNPTATPGIYDVSKLVTIVGDKATLKLVDADVLKAFDALVAANAGKTGLTLTLNLGTVNAATVEVPLSKAIIDAAKAKGIANIAITFNGLTVTIPVGQFNDAVTLTVSTIADTTVTSISSLKLASSVYEFDLTVGGVATTTFQQPLTIKLPLKNTTGLDKELLSVAKVVYGALQFQGGVVDGDYIVEPRDTFSSYAVVENKVSFKDIASVQAWAGRQIAVVAAKGAIEGVGNGNFAPKSNVTRAEFAKMLIRALNLENNSAKQSFSDVSSTSWYAPYVAVAAEKGIITGRSAAQFDPNATITRAEMATMIARAVKSVNPDATTSASALSQFSDAAKISASLRDGVAFAASNNLVIGNAGKFNPNNTATRAEAAVIIYRTINFK
;
A
#
# COMPACT_ATOMS: atom_id res chain seq x y z
N MET A 1 -20.18 -23.69 -29.28
CA MET A 1 -19.09 -23.77 -28.28
C MET A 1 -17.98 -24.62 -28.86
N THR A 2 -16.89 -24.01 -29.32
CA THR A 2 -15.81 -24.73 -30.00
C THR A 2 -15.10 -25.68 -29.04
N LEU A 3 -14.65 -26.83 -29.55
CA LEU A 3 -13.97 -27.91 -28.82
C LEU A 3 -12.82 -27.42 -27.92
N LYS A 4 -12.16 -26.31 -28.30
CA LYS A 4 -11.17 -25.53 -27.50
C LYS A 4 -11.66 -25.08 -26.13
N LYS A 5 -12.97 -24.83 -25.98
CA LYS A 5 -13.60 -24.34 -24.74
C LYS A 5 -14.04 -25.45 -23.80
N LYS A 6 -14.01 -26.72 -24.23
CA LYS A 6 -14.53 -27.87 -23.44
C LYS A 6 -13.48 -28.91 -23.08
N LEU A 7 -12.23 -28.75 -23.53
CA LEU A 7 -11.18 -29.76 -23.39
C LEU A 7 -9.84 -29.12 -23.04
N ALA A 8 -9.64 -28.74 -21.77
CA ALA A 8 -8.33 -28.33 -21.23
C ALA A 8 -8.08 -28.81 -19.78
N VAL A 9 -8.65 -29.95 -19.36
CA VAL A 9 -8.92 -30.25 -17.94
C VAL A 9 -8.03 -31.30 -17.27
N SER A 10 -7.26 -32.15 -17.95
CA SER A 10 -6.65 -33.28 -17.22
C SER A 10 -5.15 -33.18 -17.00
N THR A 11 -4.49 -32.08 -17.37
CA THR A 11 -3.02 -32.07 -17.60
C THR A 11 -2.32 -30.89 -16.98
N LEU A 12 -3.10 -29.87 -16.65
CA LEU A 12 -2.78 -29.05 -15.49
C LEU A 12 -2.60 -29.91 -14.22
N ALA A 13 -3.11 -31.15 -14.22
CA ALA A 13 -3.16 -32.04 -13.06
C ALA A 13 -1.80 -32.59 -12.61
N VAL A 14 -0.74 -32.28 -13.33
CA VAL A 14 0.60 -32.73 -12.95
C VAL A 14 1.37 -31.43 -12.59
N SER A 15 1.20 -30.29 -13.28
CA SER A 15 1.99 -29.07 -13.04
C SER A 15 1.73 -28.34 -11.71
N MET A 16 0.69 -28.74 -10.98
CA MET A 16 0.47 -28.32 -9.59
C MET A 16 0.98 -29.35 -8.55
N ALA A 17 1.46 -30.51 -8.96
CA ALA A 17 1.26 -31.74 -8.20
C ALA A 17 2.30 -32.14 -7.18
N ALA A 18 3.43 -31.44 -6.98
CA ALA A 18 4.30 -31.89 -5.88
C ALA A 18 5.35 -30.92 -5.29
N ALA A 19 5.19 -29.60 -5.37
CA ALA A 19 6.00 -28.70 -4.53
C ALA A 19 5.44 -27.28 -4.42
N SER A 20 4.71 -26.83 -5.45
CA SER A 20 4.45 -25.39 -5.68
C SER A 20 3.14 -24.86 -5.12
N VAL A 21 2.28 -25.70 -4.55
CA VAL A 21 0.92 -25.26 -4.13
C VAL A 21 0.72 -25.22 -2.63
N ALA A 22 1.59 -25.90 -1.90
CA ALA A 22 1.70 -25.79 -0.47
C ALA A 22 2.36 -24.44 -0.05
N GLY A 23 3.11 -23.77 -0.91
CA GLY A 23 3.98 -22.68 -0.46
C GLY A 23 3.42 -21.30 -0.74
N PHE A 24 2.42 -20.80 -0.01
CA PHE A 24 1.96 -19.42 -0.27
C PHE A 24 2.00 -18.45 0.90
N PRO A 25 3.20 -17.92 1.21
CA PRO A 25 3.40 -16.58 1.74
C PRO A 25 3.52 -15.46 0.70
N PHE A 26 3.02 -14.29 1.12
CA PHE A 26 3.12 -12.96 0.52
C PHE A 26 4.54 -12.47 0.45
N SER A 27 5.01 -11.90 -0.68
CA SER A 27 6.35 -11.31 -0.82
C SER A 27 6.63 -10.14 0.18
N SER A 28 7.85 -9.61 0.28
CA SER A 28 8.25 -8.35 0.92
C SER A 28 9.67 -7.95 0.46
N LYS A 29 9.80 -7.26 -0.68
CA LYS A 29 11.02 -6.58 -1.19
C LYS A 29 12.24 -6.62 -0.25
N GLY A 30 13.02 -7.70 -0.32
CA GLY A 30 13.89 -8.11 0.78
C GLY A 30 15.40 -8.04 0.59
N LEU A 31 15.98 -7.19 -0.28
CA LEU A 31 17.46 -7.03 -0.33
C LEU A 31 18.05 -5.74 -0.89
N ALA A 32 17.31 -4.99 -1.70
CA ALA A 32 17.68 -3.60 -1.96
C ALA A 32 17.80 -2.79 -0.65
N GLN A 33 17.20 -3.32 0.43
CA GLN A 33 17.20 -2.80 1.79
C GLN A 33 18.29 -3.36 2.71
N HIS A 34 19.16 -4.29 2.25
CA HIS A 34 20.21 -4.88 3.12
C HIS A 34 21.64 -4.95 2.61
N LEU A 35 21.96 -4.71 1.34
CA LEU A 35 23.38 -4.70 0.92
C LEU A 35 23.87 -3.46 0.18
N GLY A 36 22.99 -2.60 -0.30
CA GLY A 36 23.40 -1.44 -1.09
C GLY A 36 24.06 -1.84 -2.41
N ILE A 37 23.98 -0.95 -3.41
CA ILE A 37 24.58 -1.07 -4.75
C ILE A 37 23.68 -1.76 -5.81
N VAL A 38 23.25 -0.89 -6.76
CA VAL A 38 22.68 -1.01 -8.14
C VAL A 38 21.63 -2.09 -8.45
N GLY A 39 20.54 -1.84 -9.18
CA GLY A 39 20.31 -0.85 -10.23
C GLY A 39 20.47 -1.48 -11.61
N THR A 40 19.37 -1.96 -12.20
CA THR A 40 19.06 -1.93 -13.64
C THR A 40 17.59 -2.30 -13.87
N ALA A 41 16.97 -1.68 -14.87
CA ALA A 41 15.59 -1.88 -15.25
C ALA A 41 15.33 -3.31 -15.77
N SER A 42 14.27 -3.98 -15.28
CA SER A 42 13.56 -5.04 -16.04
C SER A 42 12.31 -5.52 -15.30
N ALA A 43 11.24 -5.71 -16.07
CA ALA A 43 10.06 -6.56 -15.85
C ALA A 43 9.19 -6.36 -14.60
N ALA A 44 7.87 -6.34 -14.82
CA ALA A 44 6.85 -6.17 -13.81
C ALA A 44 6.86 -7.33 -12.79
N ALA A 45 7.49 -7.11 -11.63
CA ALA A 45 7.41 -8.02 -10.50
C ALA A 45 5.97 -8.08 -9.98
N VAL A 46 5.46 -9.30 -9.76
CA VAL A 46 4.13 -9.56 -9.20
C VAL A 46 4.10 -9.11 -7.75
N THR A 47 3.17 -8.22 -7.37
CA THR A 47 3.09 -7.72 -5.99
C THR A 47 2.39 -8.71 -5.05
N HIS A 48 2.53 -8.54 -3.73
CA HIS A 48 1.88 -9.43 -2.76
C HIS A 48 0.35 -9.36 -2.86
N ALA A 49 -0.17 -8.18 -3.20
CA ALA A 49 -1.59 -7.96 -3.40
C ALA A 49 -2.09 -8.71 -4.64
N ASP A 50 -1.30 -8.72 -5.72
CA ASP A 50 -1.61 -9.48 -6.94
C ASP A 50 -1.60 -10.98 -6.68
N ALA A 51 -0.60 -11.49 -5.94
CA ALA A 51 -0.54 -12.89 -5.54
C ALA A 51 -1.72 -13.28 -4.62
N LYS A 52 -2.05 -12.45 -3.61
CA LYS A 52 -3.21 -12.66 -2.72
C LYS A 52 -4.51 -12.73 -3.50
N LEU A 53 -4.71 -11.76 -4.39
CA LEU A 53 -5.91 -11.66 -5.22
C LEU A 53 -6.01 -12.85 -6.17
N LYS A 54 -4.88 -13.28 -6.76
CA LYS A 54 -4.82 -14.48 -7.59
C LYS A 54 -5.25 -15.73 -6.84
N VAL A 55 -4.68 -15.99 -5.67
CA VAL A 55 -5.02 -17.16 -4.85
C VAL A 55 -6.49 -17.12 -4.42
N LYS A 56 -6.99 -15.96 -3.97
CA LYS A 56 -8.39 -15.79 -3.58
C LYS A 56 -9.34 -16.06 -4.75
N ASN A 57 -9.06 -15.49 -5.93
CA ASN A 57 -9.90 -15.65 -7.11
C ASN A 57 -9.97 -17.11 -7.56
N VAL A 58 -8.87 -17.87 -7.47
CA VAL A 58 -8.87 -19.30 -7.75
C VAL A 58 -9.72 -20.03 -6.71
N TYR A 59 -9.49 -19.79 -5.43
CA TYR A 59 -10.21 -20.48 -4.36
C TYR A 59 -11.73 -20.25 -4.41
N ASP A 60 -12.17 -19.04 -4.76
CA ASP A 60 -13.58 -18.68 -4.92
C ASP A 60 -14.29 -19.48 -6.04
N GLN A 61 -13.54 -20.13 -6.95
CA GLN A 61 -14.08 -20.98 -8.01
C GLN A 61 -14.19 -22.48 -7.63
N LEU A 62 -13.75 -22.86 -6.44
CA LEU A 62 -13.81 -24.25 -5.92
C LEU A 62 -15.22 -24.60 -5.43
N THR A 63 -15.68 -25.80 -5.77
CA THR A 63 -16.91 -26.38 -5.19
C THR A 63 -16.65 -26.92 -3.78
N ALA A 64 -17.70 -27.24 -3.02
CA ALA A 64 -17.55 -27.89 -1.71
C ALA A 64 -16.73 -29.21 -1.80
N ALA A 65 -17.03 -30.05 -2.80
CA ALA A 65 -16.28 -31.29 -3.05
C ALA A 65 -14.83 -31.05 -3.50
N ASP A 66 -14.53 -29.90 -4.11
CA ASP A 66 -13.14 -29.54 -4.45
C ASP A 66 -12.35 -29.12 -3.20
N LYS A 67 -13.00 -28.44 -2.25
CA LYS A 67 -12.39 -28.06 -0.97
C LYS A 67 -12.10 -29.28 -0.09
N GLU A 68 -12.96 -30.30 -0.10
CA GLU A 68 -12.71 -31.57 0.60
C GLU A 68 -11.45 -32.28 0.08
N LYS A 69 -11.17 -32.21 -1.23
CA LYS A 69 -9.92 -32.76 -1.80
C LYS A 69 -8.68 -32.03 -1.32
N LEU A 70 -8.78 -30.71 -1.10
CA LEU A 70 -7.68 -29.90 -0.56
C LEU A 70 -7.42 -30.22 0.91
N LEU A 71 -8.47 -30.36 1.71
CA LEU A 71 -8.37 -30.78 3.12
C LEU A 71 -7.73 -32.17 3.26
N ALA A 72 -8.13 -33.12 2.40
CA ALA A 72 -7.55 -34.46 2.41
C ALA A 72 -6.03 -34.43 2.11
N TYR A 73 -5.61 -33.56 1.19
CA TYR A 73 -4.20 -33.35 0.88
C TYR A 73 -3.42 -32.72 2.03
N GLU A 74 -3.95 -31.66 2.64
CA GLU A 74 -3.36 -31.04 3.82
C GLU A 74 -3.11 -32.07 4.92
N LEU A 75 -4.12 -32.86 5.28
CA LEU A 75 -4.02 -33.83 6.36
C LEU A 75 -2.99 -34.91 6.04
N GLU A 76 -2.92 -35.36 4.79
CA GLU A 76 -1.95 -36.38 4.37
C GLU A 76 -0.52 -35.83 4.38
N ALA A 77 -0.31 -34.63 3.82
CA ALA A 77 1.00 -34.00 3.73
C ALA A 77 1.53 -33.53 5.10
N GLY A 78 0.66 -33.04 5.99
CA GLY A 78 1.01 -32.65 7.36
C GLY A 78 1.48 -33.81 8.23
N ASN A 79 1.14 -35.05 7.86
CA ASN A 79 1.53 -36.27 8.56
C ASN A 79 2.79 -36.95 7.99
N ILE A 80 3.43 -36.38 6.95
CA ILE A 80 4.71 -36.89 6.45
C ILE A 80 5.78 -36.76 7.54
N ASP A 81 6.41 -37.88 7.92
CA ASP A 81 7.54 -37.89 8.83
C ASP A 81 8.87 -37.53 8.14
N ILE A 82 9.92 -37.28 8.92
CA ILE A 82 11.22 -36.85 8.40
C ILE A 82 11.88 -37.93 7.52
N THR A 83 11.60 -39.21 7.78
CA THR A 83 12.15 -40.34 7.01
C THR A 83 11.56 -40.36 5.60
N THR A 84 10.24 -40.22 5.53
CA THR A 84 9.46 -40.17 4.30
C THR A 84 9.80 -38.90 3.52
N PHE A 85 9.94 -37.76 4.20
CA PHE A 85 10.44 -36.53 3.60
C PHE A 85 11.83 -36.72 2.96
N LYS A 86 12.79 -37.29 3.69
CA LYS A 86 14.14 -37.58 3.16
C LYS A 86 14.08 -38.51 1.94
N ALA A 87 13.19 -39.50 1.93
CA ALA A 87 13.03 -40.41 0.79
C ALA A 87 12.44 -39.70 -0.44
N ILE A 88 11.42 -38.85 -0.25
CA ILE A 88 10.80 -38.07 -1.32
C ILE A 88 11.83 -37.14 -1.98
N PHE A 89 12.52 -36.35 -1.16
CA PHE A 89 13.43 -35.28 -1.59
C PHE A 89 14.86 -35.76 -1.84
N LYS A 90 15.14 -37.05 -1.70
CA LYS A 90 16.47 -37.65 -1.91
C LYS A 90 17.19 -37.17 -3.18
N PRO A 91 16.56 -37.11 -4.37
CA PRO A 91 17.26 -36.68 -5.60
C PRO A 91 17.86 -35.27 -5.50
N VAL A 92 17.20 -34.38 -4.74
CA VAL A 92 17.67 -33.01 -4.50
C VAL A 92 18.56 -32.96 -3.26
N LEU A 93 18.19 -33.61 -2.16
CA LEU A 93 18.97 -33.62 -0.91
C LEU A 93 20.37 -34.21 -1.09
N ASP A 94 20.53 -35.20 -1.98
CA ASP A 94 21.84 -35.77 -2.32
C ASP A 94 22.78 -34.74 -2.97
N LYS A 95 22.24 -33.68 -3.59
CA LYS A 95 23.01 -32.56 -4.14
C LYS A 95 23.35 -31.51 -3.08
N LEU A 96 22.61 -31.48 -1.99
CA LEU A 96 22.73 -30.50 -0.90
C LEU A 96 23.55 -31.05 0.27
N THR A 97 24.73 -31.62 -0.04
CA THR A 97 25.59 -32.30 0.97
C THR A 97 26.13 -31.38 2.07
N PHE A 98 26.06 -30.06 1.86
CA PHE A 98 26.43 -29.03 2.84
C PHE A 98 25.36 -28.81 3.94
N LEU A 99 24.16 -29.37 3.76
CA LEU A 99 23.08 -29.31 4.77
C LEU A 99 23.29 -30.39 5.84
N ASN A 100 23.15 -30.01 7.10
CA ASN A 100 23.19 -30.94 8.23
C ASN A 100 21.77 -31.44 8.58
N ASP A 101 21.65 -32.38 9.52
CA ASP A 101 20.35 -32.92 9.92
C ASP A 101 19.37 -31.87 10.48
N GLY A 102 19.90 -30.81 11.11
CA GLY A 102 19.09 -29.67 11.58
C GLY A 102 18.51 -28.87 10.41
N ASP A 103 19.30 -28.60 9.38
CA ASP A 103 18.85 -27.92 8.16
C ASP A 103 17.76 -28.73 7.44
N VAL A 104 17.93 -30.05 7.36
CA VAL A 104 16.94 -30.96 6.76
C VAL A 104 15.66 -31.04 7.60
N ALA A 105 15.77 -30.97 8.94
CA ALA A 105 14.60 -30.87 9.82
C ALA A 105 13.86 -29.53 9.65
N THR A 106 14.58 -28.42 9.46
CA THR A 106 14.01 -27.11 9.11
C THR A 106 13.27 -27.17 7.78
N ALA A 107 13.87 -27.77 6.74
CA ALA A 107 13.22 -27.97 5.45
C ALA A 107 11.94 -28.81 5.55
N HIS A 108 11.94 -29.85 6.40
CA HIS A 108 10.77 -30.68 6.66
C HIS A 108 9.66 -29.92 7.40
N LYS A 109 10.01 -29.13 8.42
CA LYS A 109 9.06 -28.24 9.12
C LYS A 109 8.43 -27.26 8.14
N ALA A 110 9.27 -26.58 7.34
CA ALA A 110 8.82 -25.67 6.30
C ALA A 110 7.86 -26.36 5.33
N PHE A 111 8.22 -27.54 4.81
CA PHE A 111 7.37 -28.33 3.92
C PHE A 111 5.99 -28.64 4.50
N LYS A 112 5.90 -29.08 5.75
CA LYS A 112 4.60 -29.37 6.39
C LYS A 112 3.74 -28.12 6.57
N SER A 113 4.35 -27.04 7.05
CA SER A 113 3.66 -25.76 7.27
C SER A 113 3.22 -25.11 5.97
N VAL A 114 3.95 -25.37 4.89
CA VAL A 114 3.58 -25.05 3.52
C VAL A 114 2.39 -25.94 3.14
N SER A 115 2.47 -27.26 3.30
CA SER A 115 1.39 -28.16 2.85
C SER A 115 0.03 -27.96 3.50
N SER A 116 -0.06 -27.39 4.72
CA SER A 116 -1.35 -27.03 5.34
C SER A 116 -2.03 -25.82 4.69
N VAL A 117 -1.24 -24.88 4.14
CA VAL A 117 -1.73 -23.64 3.53
C VAL A 117 -2.64 -23.87 2.33
N VAL A 118 -2.56 -25.03 1.69
CA VAL A 118 -3.43 -25.40 0.55
C VAL A 118 -4.92 -25.28 0.90
N TYR A 119 -5.28 -25.43 2.19
CA TYR A 119 -6.64 -25.33 2.68
C TYR A 119 -6.89 -24.08 3.55
N ASP A 120 -5.93 -23.68 4.40
CA ASP A 120 -6.10 -22.68 5.48
C ASP A 120 -6.24 -21.21 5.07
N VAL A 121 -6.18 -20.89 3.77
CA VAL A 121 -6.27 -19.53 3.21
C VAL A 121 -7.53 -18.74 3.64
N TYR A 122 -8.53 -19.38 4.27
CA TYR A 122 -9.78 -18.74 4.69
C TYR A 122 -10.05 -18.67 6.21
N ALA A 123 -9.09 -18.97 7.08
CA ALA A 123 -9.23 -18.58 8.50
C ALA A 123 -9.09 -17.05 8.73
N ASN A 124 -8.97 -16.24 7.66
CA ASN A 124 -8.48 -14.85 7.68
C ASN A 124 -7.09 -14.68 8.32
N ASP A 125 -6.45 -15.78 8.73
CA ASP A 125 -5.21 -15.79 9.45
C ASP A 125 -4.07 -16.32 8.58
N PHE A 126 -3.58 -15.44 7.71
CA PHE A 126 -2.31 -15.67 7.01
C PHE A 126 -1.09 -15.57 7.96
N ALA A 127 -1.26 -15.58 9.30
CA ALA A 127 -0.14 -15.51 10.23
C ALA A 127 0.74 -16.75 10.21
N GLU A 128 0.22 -17.96 9.97
CA GLU A 128 1.05 -19.17 9.90
C GLU A 128 2.07 -19.07 8.76
N ILE A 129 1.58 -18.58 7.63
CA ILE A 129 2.33 -18.28 6.41
C ILE A 129 3.38 -17.19 6.63
N LYS A 130 2.99 -16.13 7.35
CA LYS A 130 3.88 -15.04 7.76
C LYS A 130 4.95 -15.56 8.74
N ALA A 131 4.58 -16.48 9.63
CA ALA A 131 5.49 -17.10 10.58
C ALA A 131 6.54 -17.94 9.86
N ILE A 132 6.17 -18.71 8.82
CA ILE A 132 7.14 -19.48 8.00
C ILE A 132 8.18 -18.56 7.36
N ARG A 133 7.75 -17.42 6.81
CA ARG A 133 8.61 -16.43 6.14
C ARG A 133 9.65 -15.81 7.07
N TYR A 134 9.23 -15.46 8.29
CA TYR A 134 10.09 -14.77 9.26
C TYR A 134 10.67 -15.70 10.32
N ASP A 135 10.43 -17.01 10.19
CA ASP A 135 11.10 -18.03 11.00
C ASP A 135 12.60 -17.96 10.70
N LEU A 136 13.38 -17.67 11.73
CA LEU A 136 14.80 -17.42 11.62
C LEU A 136 15.55 -18.65 11.07
N ASP A 137 15.08 -19.86 11.37
CA ASP A 137 15.69 -21.09 10.89
C ASP A 137 15.48 -21.24 9.37
N ASN A 138 14.30 -20.88 8.86
CA ASN A 138 14.02 -20.87 7.43
C ASN A 138 14.87 -19.83 6.68
N VAL A 139 15.01 -18.62 7.24
CA VAL A 139 15.87 -17.57 6.65
C VAL A 139 17.34 -18.02 6.62
N ASN A 140 17.83 -18.62 7.71
CA ASN A 140 19.18 -19.15 7.79
C ASN A 140 19.42 -20.27 6.77
N LEU A 141 18.45 -21.16 6.59
CA LEU A 141 18.50 -22.23 5.59
C LEU A 141 18.62 -21.65 4.17
N LEU A 142 17.78 -20.68 3.80
CA LEU A 142 17.82 -20.06 2.48
C LEU A 142 19.14 -19.32 2.24
N ASN A 143 19.65 -18.57 3.23
CA ASN A 143 20.94 -17.89 3.14
C ASN A 143 22.10 -18.89 2.97
N LYS A 144 22.03 -20.05 3.65
CA LYS A 144 23.02 -21.11 3.50
C LYS A 144 23.01 -21.70 2.09
N ILE A 145 21.82 -21.93 1.52
CA ILE A 145 21.65 -22.40 0.14
C ILE A 145 22.16 -21.35 -0.86
N ALA A 146 21.86 -20.07 -0.65
CA ALA A 146 22.32 -18.97 -1.49
C ALA A 146 23.84 -18.85 -1.53
N ALA A 147 24.47 -18.92 -0.35
CA ALA A 147 25.91 -18.85 -0.19
C ALA A 147 26.61 -19.99 -0.93
N GLU A 148 26.11 -21.23 -0.79
CA GLU A 148 26.67 -22.38 -1.51
C GLU A 148 26.47 -22.24 -3.04
N ALA A 149 25.31 -21.74 -3.46
CA ALA A 149 24.99 -21.52 -4.86
C ALA A 149 25.74 -20.32 -5.48
N GLY A 150 26.51 -19.56 -4.72
CA GLY A 150 27.22 -18.38 -5.21
C GLY A 150 26.31 -17.26 -5.72
N VAL A 151 25.07 -17.17 -5.22
CA VAL A 151 24.14 -16.06 -5.50
C VAL A 151 24.12 -15.09 -4.32
N ALA A 152 23.82 -13.81 -4.59
CA ALA A 152 23.86 -12.76 -3.58
C ALA A 152 22.91 -13.02 -2.40
N GLU A 153 21.76 -13.62 -2.69
CA GLU A 153 20.77 -14.05 -1.71
C GLU A 153 19.78 -15.04 -2.32
N LEU A 154 18.99 -15.67 -1.45
CA LEU A 154 17.78 -16.38 -1.82
C LEU A 154 16.72 -16.05 -0.78
N THR A 155 15.59 -15.50 -1.22
CA THR A 155 14.50 -15.09 -0.34
C THR A 155 13.22 -15.84 -0.65
N PHE A 156 12.25 -15.75 0.26
CA PHE A 156 10.89 -16.20 -0.02
C PHE A 156 10.23 -15.43 -1.18
N ASP A 157 10.72 -14.25 -1.54
CA ASP A 157 10.19 -13.48 -2.68
C ASP A 157 10.64 -14.08 -4.01
N ASP A 158 11.89 -14.55 -4.08
CA ASP A 158 12.40 -15.29 -5.23
C ASP A 158 11.62 -16.58 -5.47
N LEU A 159 11.21 -17.26 -4.39
CA LEU A 159 10.34 -18.43 -4.48
C LEU A 159 8.97 -18.07 -5.07
N ILE A 160 8.40 -16.92 -4.72
CA ILE A 160 7.12 -16.46 -5.25
C ILE A 160 7.25 -16.05 -6.72
N GLU A 161 8.33 -15.34 -7.07
CA GLU A 161 8.62 -14.97 -8.45
C GLU A 161 8.83 -16.20 -9.33
N PHE A 162 9.53 -17.22 -8.82
CA PHE A 162 9.71 -18.49 -9.51
C PHE A 162 8.37 -19.21 -9.79
N LEU A 163 7.40 -19.10 -8.89
CA LEU A 163 6.09 -19.74 -9.04
C LEU A 163 5.09 -18.94 -9.88
N LEU A 164 4.98 -17.63 -9.61
CA LEU A 164 3.89 -16.77 -10.06
C LEU A 164 4.35 -15.57 -10.90
N GLY A 165 5.66 -15.36 -11.04
CA GLY A 165 6.24 -14.28 -11.83
C GLY A 165 5.93 -14.41 -13.32
N SER A 166 6.27 -13.38 -14.09
CA SER A 166 5.98 -13.31 -15.54
C SER A 166 6.63 -14.43 -16.36
N ASN A 167 7.70 -15.03 -15.84
CA ASN A 167 8.40 -16.19 -16.42
C ASN A 167 8.39 -17.40 -15.49
N GLY A 168 7.59 -17.34 -14.41
CA GLY A 168 7.49 -18.41 -13.43
C GLY A 168 6.69 -19.61 -13.93
N VAL A 169 6.55 -20.62 -13.07
CA VAL A 169 5.87 -21.89 -13.38
C VAL A 169 4.48 -21.67 -13.97
N GLU A 170 3.68 -20.74 -13.41
CA GLU A 170 2.33 -20.42 -13.89
C GLU A 170 2.33 -19.89 -15.33
N ALA A 171 3.24 -18.97 -15.63
CA ALA A 171 3.34 -18.33 -16.94
C ALA A 171 3.82 -19.31 -18.02
N GLU A 172 4.83 -20.12 -17.71
CA GLU A 172 5.35 -21.15 -18.61
C GLU A 172 4.30 -22.22 -18.92
N LEU A 173 3.59 -22.68 -17.89
CA LEU A 173 2.52 -23.64 -18.07
C LEU A 173 1.41 -23.07 -18.98
N ARG A 174 1.04 -21.81 -18.79
CA ARG A 174 0.06 -21.13 -19.64
C ARG A 174 0.55 -21.05 -21.08
N ALA A 175 1.80 -20.67 -21.30
CA ALA A 175 2.40 -20.59 -22.63
C ALA A 175 2.39 -21.96 -23.33
N LEU A 176 2.81 -23.02 -22.61
CA LEU A 176 2.81 -24.40 -23.11
C LEU A 176 1.41 -24.87 -23.46
N VAL A 177 0.41 -24.68 -22.60
CA VAL A 177 -0.98 -25.05 -22.89
C VAL A 177 -1.53 -24.28 -24.08
N SER A 178 -1.25 -22.97 -24.17
CA SER A 178 -1.72 -22.12 -25.25
C SER A 178 -1.13 -22.50 -26.62
N SER A 179 0.06 -23.12 -26.63
CA SER A 179 0.71 -23.60 -27.85
C SER A 179 0.17 -24.94 -28.40
N LYS A 180 -0.63 -25.68 -27.63
CA LYS A 180 -1.09 -27.04 -27.99
C LYS A 180 -2.33 -27.00 -28.90
N THR A 181 -2.40 -27.92 -29.85
CA THR A 181 -3.59 -28.13 -30.69
C THR A 181 -4.74 -28.75 -29.91
N ASN A 182 -5.97 -28.69 -30.43
CA ASN A 182 -7.13 -29.31 -29.78
C ASN A 182 -6.97 -30.82 -29.57
N ALA A 183 -6.34 -31.51 -30.53
CA ALA A 183 -6.08 -32.95 -30.45
C ALA A 183 -5.05 -33.25 -29.36
N GLN A 184 -3.98 -32.44 -29.29
CA GLN A 184 -3.01 -32.55 -28.21
C GLN A 184 -3.63 -32.23 -26.86
N LEU A 185 -4.48 -31.21 -26.75
CA LEU A 185 -5.20 -30.86 -25.51
C LEU A 185 -6.16 -31.97 -25.05
N LEU A 186 -6.82 -32.64 -26.00
CA LEU A 186 -7.63 -33.83 -25.78
C LEU A 186 -6.82 -35.02 -25.26
N ASP A 187 -5.64 -35.25 -25.81
CA ASP A 187 -4.76 -36.34 -25.39
C ASP A 187 -4.17 -36.09 -24.00
N ILE A 188 -3.65 -34.89 -23.79
CA ILE A 188 -3.36 -34.26 -22.50
C ILE A 188 -4.48 -34.59 -21.51
N ILE A 189 -5.74 -34.42 -21.89
CA ILE A 189 -6.88 -34.73 -21.02
C ILE A 189 -7.09 -36.22 -20.77
N ALA A 190 -6.93 -37.05 -21.79
CA ALA A 190 -7.26 -38.46 -21.68
C ALA A 190 -6.15 -39.27 -21.00
N ASN A 191 -4.90 -38.79 -21.03
CA ASN A 191 -3.72 -39.63 -20.84
C ASN A 191 -2.74 -39.06 -19.81
N SER A 192 -2.49 -39.77 -18.72
CA SER A 192 -1.54 -39.37 -17.66
C SER A 192 -0.11 -39.17 -18.15
N THR A 193 0.34 -39.92 -19.16
CA THR A 193 1.69 -39.77 -19.73
C THR A 193 1.86 -38.41 -20.41
N SER A 194 0.84 -37.96 -21.13
CA SER A 194 0.81 -36.63 -21.75
C SER A 194 0.69 -35.52 -20.70
N GLN A 195 0.26 -35.87 -19.48
CA GLN A 195 0.23 -34.97 -18.33
C GLN A 195 1.57 -34.81 -17.65
N ASP A 196 2.25 -35.91 -17.42
CA ASP A 196 3.64 -35.92 -16.97
C ASP A 196 4.53 -35.16 -17.95
N ALA A 197 4.35 -35.36 -19.27
CA ALA A 197 5.13 -34.65 -20.30
C ALA A 197 4.92 -33.13 -20.26
N LEU A 198 3.69 -32.64 -20.05
CA LEU A 198 3.41 -31.21 -19.94
C LEU A 198 4.08 -30.58 -18.72
N ILE A 199 4.13 -31.30 -17.58
CA ILE A 199 4.99 -30.83 -16.47
C ILE A 199 6.41 -30.77 -16.93
N ASP A 200 6.92 -31.87 -17.46
CA ASP A 200 8.33 -32.03 -17.66
C ASP A 200 8.86 -30.91 -18.55
N ASP A 201 8.07 -30.51 -19.56
CA ASP A 201 8.26 -29.32 -20.38
C ASP A 201 8.25 -28.04 -19.53
N ALA A 202 7.25 -27.84 -18.66
CA ALA A 202 7.14 -26.65 -17.80
C ALA A 202 8.28 -26.51 -16.79
N ILE A 203 8.69 -27.60 -16.12
CA ILE A 203 9.86 -27.64 -15.22
C ILE A 203 11.13 -27.30 -15.99
N THR A 204 11.27 -27.86 -17.19
CA THR A 204 12.45 -27.59 -18.02
C THR A 204 12.47 -26.12 -18.45
N ALA A 205 11.33 -25.58 -18.88
CA ALA A 205 11.20 -24.19 -19.31
C ALA A 205 11.52 -23.20 -18.19
N VAL A 206 10.90 -23.36 -17.01
CA VAL A 206 11.13 -22.43 -15.88
C VAL A 206 12.57 -22.49 -15.37
N LEU A 207 13.16 -23.69 -15.30
CA LEU A 207 14.55 -23.87 -14.86
C LEU A 207 15.57 -23.37 -15.89
N ASN A 208 15.16 -23.04 -17.12
CA ASN A 208 16.04 -22.44 -18.13
C ASN A 208 16.12 -20.91 -18.03
N HIS A 209 15.25 -20.26 -17.25
CA HIS A 209 15.33 -18.82 -16.96
C HIS A 209 16.44 -18.52 -15.96
N ARG A 210 17.70 -18.74 -16.35
CA ARG A 210 18.88 -18.62 -15.47
C ARG A 210 19.56 -17.26 -15.61
N THR A 211 19.65 -16.73 -16.83
CA THR A 211 20.43 -15.53 -17.14
C THR A 211 19.68 -14.57 -18.06
N GLY A 212 20.07 -13.30 -18.04
CA GLY A 212 19.50 -12.26 -18.90
C GLY A 212 18.13 -11.73 -18.46
N THR A 213 17.47 -11.00 -19.37
CA THR A 213 16.15 -10.41 -19.13
C THR A 213 15.12 -11.50 -18.86
N GLY A 214 14.62 -11.56 -17.63
CA GLY A 214 13.63 -12.56 -17.23
C GLY A 214 14.18 -13.75 -16.44
N ALA A 215 15.45 -13.72 -16.06
CA ALA A 215 16.06 -14.69 -15.15
C ALA A 215 15.31 -14.77 -13.80
N LEU A 216 15.27 -15.97 -13.23
CA LEU A 216 14.70 -16.27 -11.93
C LEU A 216 15.83 -16.72 -10.98
N THR A 217 15.96 -16.08 -9.82
CA THR A 217 16.99 -16.38 -8.82
C THR A 217 16.99 -17.86 -8.42
N VAL A 218 15.81 -18.46 -8.25
CA VAL A 218 15.66 -19.89 -7.92
C VAL A 218 16.21 -20.78 -9.04
N SER A 219 15.94 -20.46 -10.30
CA SER A 219 16.46 -21.23 -11.45
C SER A 219 17.99 -21.17 -11.52
N GLN A 220 18.56 -20.01 -11.17
CA GLN A 220 20.02 -19.85 -11.07
C GLN A 220 20.61 -20.67 -9.91
N VAL A 221 19.98 -20.66 -8.73
CA VAL A 221 20.40 -21.43 -7.55
C VAL A 221 20.38 -22.93 -7.84
N VAL A 222 19.28 -23.44 -8.37
CA VAL A 222 19.11 -24.86 -8.72
C VAL A 222 20.21 -25.30 -9.70
N TYR A 223 20.50 -24.47 -10.69
CA TYR A 223 21.57 -24.73 -11.65
C TYR A 223 22.96 -24.75 -11.00
N ASN A 224 23.28 -23.76 -10.16
CA ASN A 224 24.59 -23.64 -9.52
C ASN A 224 24.88 -24.74 -8.50
N LEU A 225 23.84 -25.38 -7.96
CA LEU A 225 23.95 -26.50 -7.03
C LEU A 225 23.95 -27.88 -7.72
N ASP A 226 24.13 -27.92 -9.05
CA ASP A 226 24.12 -29.15 -9.86
C ASP A 226 22.86 -29.99 -9.70
N ILE A 227 21.72 -29.34 -9.42
CA ILE A 227 20.40 -29.95 -9.38
C ILE A 227 19.84 -29.91 -10.80
N ALA A 228 19.79 -31.06 -11.45
CA ALA A 228 19.28 -31.17 -12.81
C ALA A 228 17.74 -31.13 -12.81
N PRO A 229 17.10 -30.72 -13.93
CA PRO A 229 15.64 -30.85 -14.08
C PRO A 229 15.14 -32.28 -13.81
N ALA A 230 15.95 -33.30 -14.09
CA ALA A 230 15.63 -34.70 -13.79
C ALA A 230 15.49 -34.96 -12.27
N ASP A 231 16.29 -34.31 -11.43
CA ASP A 231 16.24 -34.45 -9.97
C ASP A 231 14.95 -33.84 -9.41
N VAL A 232 14.56 -32.68 -9.95
CA VAL A 232 13.29 -32.01 -9.60
C VAL A 232 12.08 -32.84 -10.05
N LYS A 233 12.12 -33.36 -11.28
CA LYS A 233 11.06 -34.24 -11.81
C LYS A 233 10.91 -35.53 -10.99
N LEU A 234 12.02 -36.15 -10.60
CA LEU A 234 11.99 -37.37 -9.81
C LEU A 234 11.46 -37.12 -8.40
N THR A 235 11.86 -36.01 -7.78
CA THR A 235 11.30 -35.56 -6.49
C THR A 235 9.78 -35.36 -6.57
N LEU A 236 9.32 -34.72 -7.66
CA LEU A 236 7.91 -34.52 -7.93
C LEU A 236 7.14 -35.85 -8.08
N LYS A 237 7.76 -36.82 -8.76
CA LYS A 237 7.21 -38.16 -8.95
C LYS A 237 7.12 -38.92 -7.63
N ASN A 238 8.17 -38.85 -6.81
CA ASN A 238 8.20 -39.48 -5.49
C ASN A 238 7.09 -38.92 -4.59
N LEU A 239 6.91 -37.60 -4.56
CA LEU A 239 5.87 -36.99 -3.74
C LEU A 239 4.47 -37.39 -4.21
N ASN A 240 4.21 -37.36 -5.53
CA ASN A 240 2.93 -37.81 -6.10
C ASN A 240 2.64 -39.31 -5.86
N ALA A 241 3.67 -40.14 -5.82
CA ALA A 241 3.52 -41.55 -5.49
C ALA A 241 3.25 -41.77 -3.99
N THR A 242 3.78 -40.89 -3.15
CA THR A 242 3.64 -40.96 -1.69
C THR A 242 2.32 -40.34 -1.20
N LEU A 243 1.79 -39.33 -1.91
CA LEU A 243 0.56 -38.62 -1.58
C LEU A 243 -0.53 -38.88 -2.64
N PRO A 244 -1.31 -39.96 -2.52
CA PRO A 244 -2.43 -40.24 -3.43
C PRO A 244 -3.48 -39.11 -3.50
N THR A 245 -3.60 -38.28 -2.46
CA THR A 245 -4.51 -37.12 -2.44
C THR A 245 -4.03 -35.93 -3.27
N ALA A 246 -2.74 -35.89 -3.67
CA ALA A 246 -2.16 -34.78 -4.42
C ALA A 246 -2.85 -34.57 -5.76
N LYS A 247 -3.02 -35.63 -6.56
CA LYS A 247 -3.62 -35.52 -7.91
C LYS A 247 -5.07 -34.98 -7.88
N PRO A 248 -5.98 -35.46 -7.01
CA PRO A 248 -7.32 -34.88 -6.85
C PRO A 248 -7.33 -33.39 -6.46
N ALA A 249 -6.52 -32.99 -5.48
CA ALA A 249 -6.42 -31.62 -4.98
C ALA A 249 -5.95 -30.65 -6.08
N VAL A 250 -4.93 -31.07 -6.81
CA VAL A 250 -4.35 -30.38 -7.95
C VAL A 250 -5.37 -30.19 -9.07
N LYS A 251 -6.13 -31.24 -9.42
CA LYS A 251 -7.17 -31.15 -10.46
C LYS A 251 -8.28 -30.17 -10.07
N ALA A 252 -8.64 -30.10 -8.79
CA ALA A 252 -9.60 -29.15 -8.25
C ALA A 252 -9.11 -27.70 -8.45
N LEU A 253 -7.88 -27.39 -8.03
CA LEU A 253 -7.31 -26.06 -8.18
C LEU A 253 -7.08 -25.66 -9.64
N ALA A 254 -6.64 -26.59 -10.48
CA ALA A 254 -6.51 -26.37 -11.93
C ALA A 254 -7.84 -25.96 -12.57
N THR A 255 -8.91 -26.66 -12.22
CA THR A 255 -10.26 -26.37 -12.73
C THR A 255 -10.74 -25.00 -12.26
N ALA A 256 -10.50 -24.69 -10.98
CA ALA A 256 -10.82 -23.40 -10.39
C ALA A 256 -10.03 -22.24 -11.02
N TYR A 257 -8.76 -22.47 -11.32
CA TYR A 257 -7.88 -21.52 -12.00
C TYR A 257 -8.37 -21.15 -13.40
N ILE A 258 -8.78 -22.16 -14.17
CA ILE A 258 -9.33 -21.96 -15.52
C ILE A 258 -10.62 -21.13 -15.47
N LYS A 259 -11.49 -21.41 -14.50
CA LYS A 259 -12.72 -20.62 -14.29
C LYS A 259 -12.42 -19.17 -13.93
N ALA A 260 -11.38 -18.94 -13.11
CA ALA A 260 -10.99 -17.62 -12.66
C ALA A 260 -10.37 -16.76 -13.78
N TYR A 261 -9.57 -17.35 -14.69
CA TYR A 261 -8.71 -16.59 -15.59
C TYR A 261 -8.92 -16.78 -17.09
N GLY A 262 -9.56 -17.87 -17.54
CA GLY A 262 -9.76 -18.15 -18.97
C GLY A 262 -8.47 -18.17 -19.82
N PHE A 263 -8.60 -18.50 -21.11
CA PHE A 263 -7.51 -18.41 -22.09
C PHE A 263 -8.02 -17.61 -23.29
N ASN A 264 -7.85 -16.28 -23.29
CA ASN A 264 -8.06 -15.47 -24.48
C ASN A 264 -6.71 -15.14 -25.12
N SER A 265 -6.54 -15.53 -26.40
CA SER A 265 -5.50 -15.02 -27.30
C SER A 265 -5.98 -13.70 -27.93
N GLY A 266 -5.09 -12.71 -28.04
CA GLY A 266 -5.40 -11.36 -28.52
C GLY A 266 -5.91 -11.25 -29.96
N GLY A 267 -6.37 -10.03 -30.31
CA GLY A 267 -6.70 -9.63 -31.68
C GLY A 267 -7.98 -8.79 -31.76
N ASP A 268 -7.81 -7.59 -32.28
CA ASP A 268 -8.73 -6.46 -32.43
C ASP A 268 -10.01 -6.71 -33.28
N GLY A 269 -11.01 -5.83 -33.11
CA GLY A 269 -11.99 -5.48 -34.14
C GLY A 269 -13.42 -6.04 -34.04
N GLY A 270 -14.39 -5.12 -33.93
CA GLY A 270 -15.58 -5.19 -34.79
C GLY A 270 -16.94 -5.40 -34.13
N SER A 271 -17.67 -4.29 -34.01
CA SER A 271 -19.11 -4.17 -33.81
C SER A 271 -19.96 -5.04 -34.75
N SER A 272 -21.08 -5.60 -34.25
CA SER A 272 -22.44 -5.25 -34.72
C SER A 272 -23.52 -6.17 -34.11
N GLY A 273 -24.70 -5.58 -33.86
CA GLY A 273 -25.96 -6.25 -34.21
C GLY A 273 -26.96 -6.62 -33.12
N GLY A 274 -27.54 -5.61 -32.46
CA GLY A 274 -29.00 -5.37 -32.42
C GLY A 274 -29.96 -6.46 -31.91
N GLY A 275 -30.72 -6.11 -30.87
CA GLY A 275 -31.98 -6.75 -30.51
C GLY A 275 -32.77 -5.87 -29.56
N GLY A 276 -33.62 -5.00 -30.12
CA GLY A 276 -34.42 -4.03 -29.39
C GLY A 276 -35.47 -4.64 -28.47
N GLY A 277 -35.71 -3.96 -27.37
CA GLY A 277 -36.83 -4.20 -26.46
C GLY A 277 -37.20 -2.87 -25.82
N THR A 278 -38.09 -2.13 -26.47
CA THR A 278 -38.67 -0.89 -25.96
C THR A 278 -39.57 -1.21 -24.77
N VAL A 279 -39.29 -0.63 -23.60
CA VAL A 279 -40.32 -0.32 -22.60
C VAL A 279 -40.06 1.11 -22.11
N VAL A 280 -41.09 1.94 -22.24
CA VAL A 280 -41.16 3.34 -21.86
C VAL A 280 -41.79 3.46 -20.47
N THR A 281 -41.50 4.59 -19.82
CA THR A 281 -42.07 5.20 -18.57
C THR A 281 -41.37 4.74 -17.27
N THR A 282 -40.89 5.61 -16.38
CA THR A 282 -41.34 6.97 -15.99
C THR A 282 -40.16 7.89 -15.57
N PRO A 283 -40.34 9.22 -15.58
CA PRO A 283 -39.33 10.19 -15.12
C PRO A 283 -39.32 10.28 -13.59
N VAL A 284 -38.14 10.13 -12.97
CA VAL A 284 -37.94 10.50 -11.56
C VAL A 284 -37.22 11.85 -11.53
N THR A 285 -37.84 12.80 -10.83
CA THR A 285 -37.47 14.21 -10.70
C THR A 285 -36.03 14.43 -10.24
N ASN A 286 -35.33 15.33 -10.95
CA ASN A 286 -34.02 15.89 -10.63
C ASN A 286 -33.89 16.27 -9.15
N PRO A 287 -32.85 15.81 -8.44
CA PRO A 287 -32.46 16.39 -7.16
C PRO A 287 -31.84 17.79 -7.36
N THR A 288 -32.15 18.69 -6.43
CA THR A 288 -31.81 20.12 -6.46
C THR A 288 -30.29 20.30 -6.29
N ALA A 289 -29.59 20.69 -7.36
CA ALA A 289 -28.16 21.00 -7.30
C ALA A 289 -27.92 22.37 -6.65
N THR A 290 -27.31 22.37 -5.47
CA THR A 290 -26.60 23.56 -4.95
C THR A 290 -25.24 23.59 -5.66
N PRO A 291 -24.69 24.75 -6.10
CA PRO A 291 -23.42 24.78 -6.82
C PRO A 291 -22.32 23.99 -6.09
N GLY A 292 -21.84 22.90 -6.69
CA GLY A 292 -20.78 22.04 -6.12
C GLY A 292 -21.25 20.80 -5.35
N ILE A 293 -22.56 20.62 -5.10
CA ILE A 293 -23.12 19.41 -4.49
C ILE A 293 -24.16 18.79 -5.43
N TYR A 294 -23.90 17.55 -5.85
CA TYR A 294 -24.83 16.71 -6.58
C TYR A 294 -25.36 15.63 -5.63
N ASP A 295 -26.63 15.77 -5.23
CA ASP A 295 -27.32 14.76 -4.43
C ASP A 295 -27.65 13.54 -5.30
N VAL A 296 -27.04 12.42 -4.94
CA VAL A 296 -27.15 11.12 -5.62
C VAL A 296 -27.72 10.05 -4.69
N SER A 297 -28.30 10.45 -3.55
CA SER A 297 -28.85 9.53 -2.54
C SER A 297 -29.90 8.56 -3.12
N LYS A 298 -30.71 9.03 -4.07
CA LYS A 298 -31.73 8.22 -4.76
C LYS A 298 -31.16 7.23 -5.79
N LEU A 299 -29.87 7.32 -6.11
CA LEU A 299 -29.18 6.46 -7.08
C LEU A 299 -28.41 5.31 -6.41
N VAL A 300 -28.50 5.18 -5.08
CA VAL A 300 -27.85 4.12 -4.32
C VAL A 300 -28.72 2.87 -4.33
N THR A 301 -28.15 1.75 -4.79
CA THR A 301 -28.80 0.43 -4.72
C THR A 301 -28.12 -0.43 -3.65
N ILE A 302 -28.89 -1.03 -2.75
CA ILE A 302 -28.36 -1.89 -1.68
C ILE A 302 -28.74 -3.34 -1.97
N VAL A 303 -27.74 -4.23 -1.97
CA VAL A 303 -27.92 -5.69 -2.09
C VAL A 303 -27.12 -6.35 -0.98
N GLY A 304 -27.81 -7.01 -0.04
CA GLY A 304 -27.18 -7.48 1.19
C GLY A 304 -26.64 -6.31 2.01
N ASP A 305 -25.34 -6.36 2.34
CA ASP A 305 -24.65 -5.33 3.12
C ASP A 305 -23.76 -4.41 2.26
N LYS A 306 -24.00 -4.40 0.93
CA LYS A 306 -23.28 -3.58 -0.04
C LYS A 306 -24.20 -2.59 -0.73
N ALA A 307 -23.88 -1.31 -0.62
CA ALA A 307 -24.46 -0.20 -1.36
C ALA A 307 -23.59 0.11 -2.59
N THR A 308 -24.16 0.12 -3.79
CA THR A 308 -23.49 0.55 -5.02
C THR A 308 -24.20 1.76 -5.61
N LEU A 309 -23.45 2.82 -5.88
CA LEU A 309 -23.95 3.99 -6.59
C LEU A 309 -24.13 3.69 -8.09
N LYS A 310 -25.32 3.97 -8.63
CA LYS A 310 -25.64 3.83 -10.06
C LYS A 310 -25.67 5.19 -10.75
N LEU A 311 -24.49 5.71 -11.11
CA LEU A 311 -24.38 6.97 -11.83
C LEU A 311 -24.81 6.83 -13.29
N VAL A 312 -25.38 7.92 -13.81
CA VAL A 312 -25.57 8.14 -15.24
C VAL A 312 -24.61 9.25 -15.66
N ASP A 313 -23.64 8.92 -16.51
CA ASP A 313 -22.57 9.84 -16.93
C ASP A 313 -23.11 11.18 -17.43
N ALA A 314 -24.18 11.16 -18.22
CA ALA A 314 -24.81 12.35 -18.77
C ALA A 314 -25.28 13.35 -17.70
N ASP A 315 -25.72 12.87 -16.54
CA ASP A 315 -26.20 13.75 -15.46
C ASP A 315 -25.04 14.31 -14.63
N VAL A 316 -23.97 13.53 -14.44
CA VAL A 316 -22.72 14.02 -13.83
C VAL A 316 -22.10 15.11 -14.69
N LEU A 317 -22.10 14.94 -16.01
CA LEU A 317 -21.58 15.96 -16.95
C LEU A 317 -22.38 17.27 -16.86
N LYS A 318 -23.72 17.21 -16.76
CA LYS A 318 -24.55 18.39 -16.51
C LYS A 318 -24.22 19.06 -15.18
N ALA A 319 -23.93 18.27 -14.13
CA ALA A 319 -23.51 18.80 -12.84
C ALA A 319 -22.14 19.52 -12.92
N PHE A 320 -21.20 19.02 -13.74
CA PHE A 320 -19.96 19.74 -14.04
C PHE A 320 -20.22 21.07 -14.74
N ASP A 321 -21.09 21.09 -15.76
CA ASP A 321 -21.43 22.33 -16.47
C ASP A 321 -22.03 23.39 -15.55
N ALA A 322 -22.95 22.98 -14.67
CA ALA A 322 -23.54 23.87 -13.66
C ALA A 322 -22.48 24.41 -12.67
N LEU A 323 -21.55 23.54 -12.23
CA LEU A 323 -20.47 23.93 -11.31
C LEU A 323 -19.51 24.94 -11.94
N VAL A 324 -19.10 24.72 -13.19
CA VAL A 324 -18.22 25.64 -13.94
C VAL A 324 -18.93 26.97 -14.18
N ALA A 325 -20.19 26.95 -14.62
CA ALA A 325 -20.97 28.16 -14.88
C ALA A 325 -21.11 29.03 -13.62
N ALA A 326 -21.33 28.41 -12.45
CA ALA A 326 -21.44 29.12 -11.17
C ALA A 326 -20.10 29.67 -10.64
N ASN A 327 -18.96 29.25 -11.19
CA ASN A 327 -17.61 29.58 -10.70
C ASN A 327 -16.67 30.04 -11.81
N ALA A 328 -17.19 30.87 -12.73
CA ALA A 328 -16.41 31.41 -13.83
C ALA A 328 -15.08 32.04 -13.37
N GLY A 329 -13.97 31.63 -14.00
CA GLY A 329 -12.62 32.13 -13.70
C GLY A 329 -11.95 31.54 -12.46
N LYS A 330 -12.62 30.66 -11.70
CA LYS A 330 -12.02 29.98 -10.55
C LYS A 330 -11.37 28.66 -10.95
N THR A 331 -10.29 28.31 -10.27
CA THR A 331 -9.58 27.02 -10.41
C THR A 331 -9.80 26.15 -9.16
N GLY A 332 -9.40 24.87 -9.21
CA GLY A 332 -9.52 23.98 -8.05
C GLY A 332 -10.95 23.51 -7.74
N LEU A 333 -11.84 23.52 -8.74
CA LEU A 333 -13.25 23.19 -8.56
C LEU A 333 -13.42 21.73 -8.07
N THR A 334 -14.38 21.53 -7.17
CA THR A 334 -14.70 20.22 -6.59
C THR A 334 -16.20 19.94 -6.76
N LEU A 335 -16.55 18.79 -7.38
CA LEU A 335 -17.93 18.30 -7.38
C LEU A 335 -18.10 17.28 -6.26
N THR A 336 -19.08 17.50 -5.37
CA THR A 336 -19.42 16.58 -4.29
C THR A 336 -20.60 15.70 -4.67
N LEU A 337 -20.39 14.39 -4.78
CA LEU A 337 -21.44 13.38 -4.86
C LEU A 337 -21.93 13.06 -3.44
N ASN A 338 -23.12 13.51 -3.09
CA ASN A 338 -23.71 13.29 -1.78
C ASN A 338 -24.70 12.11 -1.83
N LEU A 339 -24.33 10.98 -1.22
CA LEU A 339 -25.18 9.79 -1.15
C LEU A 339 -26.13 9.83 0.06
N GLY A 340 -25.98 10.82 0.96
CA GLY A 340 -26.82 10.96 2.15
C GLY A 340 -26.54 9.88 3.22
N THR A 341 -27.61 9.32 3.78
CA THR A 341 -27.52 8.22 4.75
C THR A 341 -27.56 6.89 4.02
N VAL A 342 -26.55 6.06 4.23
CA VAL A 342 -26.39 4.75 3.59
C VAL A 342 -26.34 3.66 4.66
N ASN A 343 -27.35 2.79 4.69
CA ASN A 343 -27.46 1.68 5.65
C ASN A 343 -26.85 0.40 5.07
N ALA A 344 -25.55 0.40 4.85
CA ALA A 344 -24.77 -0.75 4.39
C ALA A 344 -23.33 -0.63 4.93
N ALA A 345 -22.69 -1.73 5.28
CA ALA A 345 -21.30 -1.72 5.75
C ALA A 345 -20.33 -1.31 4.64
N THR A 346 -20.58 -1.73 3.39
CA THR A 346 -19.74 -1.40 2.23
C THR A 346 -20.45 -0.45 1.28
N VAL A 347 -19.77 0.63 0.88
CA VAL A 347 -20.22 1.58 -0.12
C VAL A 347 -19.25 1.58 -1.31
N GLU A 348 -19.78 1.34 -2.51
CA GLU A 348 -19.03 1.31 -3.76
C GLU A 348 -19.50 2.43 -4.69
N VAL A 349 -18.56 3.24 -5.15
CA VAL A 349 -18.79 4.40 -6.01
C VAL A 349 -17.93 4.27 -7.28
N PRO A 350 -18.49 3.71 -8.36
CA PRO A 350 -17.83 3.67 -9.65
C PRO A 350 -17.96 5.03 -10.36
N LEU A 351 -16.82 5.55 -10.83
CA LEU A 351 -16.68 6.71 -11.69
C LEU A 351 -16.16 6.21 -13.04
N SER A 352 -16.97 6.36 -14.10
CA SER A 352 -16.57 5.91 -15.43
C SER A 352 -15.37 6.70 -15.96
N LYS A 353 -14.65 6.14 -16.93
CA LYS A 353 -13.58 6.86 -17.64
C LYS A 353 -14.10 8.16 -18.26
N ALA A 354 -15.34 8.17 -18.77
CA ALA A 354 -15.95 9.35 -19.36
C ALA A 354 -16.15 10.48 -18.32
N ILE A 355 -16.54 10.14 -17.09
CA ILE A 355 -16.61 11.10 -15.98
C ILE A 355 -15.23 11.69 -15.67
N ILE A 356 -14.20 10.84 -15.58
CA ILE A 356 -12.83 11.26 -15.28
C ILE A 356 -12.27 12.18 -16.38
N ASP A 357 -12.45 11.82 -17.65
CA ASP A 357 -11.99 12.63 -18.77
C ASP A 357 -12.77 13.95 -18.88
N ALA A 358 -14.09 13.94 -18.66
CA ALA A 358 -14.90 15.14 -18.66
C ALA A 358 -14.52 16.11 -17.53
N ALA A 359 -14.22 15.59 -16.33
CA ALA A 359 -13.77 16.40 -15.21
C ALA A 359 -12.47 17.15 -15.55
N LYS A 360 -11.47 16.44 -16.09
CA LYS A 360 -10.20 17.03 -16.56
C LYS A 360 -10.43 18.09 -17.64
N ALA A 361 -11.22 17.76 -18.66
CA ALA A 361 -11.50 18.67 -19.78
C ALA A 361 -12.22 19.96 -19.34
N LYS A 362 -13.04 19.89 -18.30
CA LYS A 362 -13.81 21.02 -17.75
C LYS A 362 -13.09 21.75 -16.61
N GLY A 363 -11.85 21.38 -16.28
CA GLY A 363 -11.08 22.02 -15.20
C GLY A 363 -11.58 21.71 -13.79
N ILE A 364 -12.35 20.63 -13.62
CA ILE A 364 -12.73 20.11 -12.30
C ILE A 364 -11.53 19.39 -11.72
N ALA A 365 -10.98 19.92 -10.63
CA ALA A 365 -9.77 19.38 -9.99
C ALA A 365 -10.07 18.12 -9.17
N ASN A 366 -11.23 18.09 -8.50
CA ASN A 366 -11.57 17.02 -7.57
C ASN A 366 -13.01 16.53 -7.70
N ILE A 367 -13.23 15.26 -7.37
CA ILE A 367 -14.56 14.70 -7.08
C ILE A 367 -14.56 14.25 -5.61
N ALA A 368 -15.46 14.81 -4.81
CA ALA A 368 -15.68 14.41 -3.44
C ALA A 368 -16.87 13.46 -3.34
N ILE A 369 -16.79 12.44 -2.48
CA ILE A 369 -17.84 11.44 -2.27
C ILE A 369 -18.19 11.47 -0.79
N THR A 370 -19.45 11.77 -0.47
CA THR A 370 -19.92 11.96 0.91
C THR A 370 -21.08 11.04 1.24
N PHE A 371 -20.98 10.34 2.37
CA PHE A 371 -22.07 9.52 2.95
C PHE A 371 -21.86 9.34 4.45
N ASN A 372 -22.94 9.29 5.24
CA ASN A 372 -22.88 9.08 6.70
C ASN A 372 -21.88 10.03 7.43
N GLY A 373 -21.67 11.25 6.91
CA GLY A 373 -20.69 12.22 7.42
C GLY A 373 -19.23 11.98 7.00
N LEU A 374 -18.89 10.83 6.43
CA LEU A 374 -17.58 10.57 5.84
C LEU A 374 -17.48 11.22 4.46
N THR A 375 -16.34 11.83 4.15
CA THR A 375 -16.02 12.35 2.80
C THR A 375 -14.67 11.85 2.32
N VAL A 376 -14.60 11.40 1.07
CA VAL A 376 -13.34 11.12 0.34
C VAL A 376 -13.25 12.05 -0.86
N THR A 377 -12.20 12.86 -0.93
CA THR A 377 -11.93 13.77 -2.04
C THR A 377 -10.82 13.21 -2.92
N ILE A 378 -11.17 12.96 -4.18
CA ILE A 378 -10.32 12.33 -5.19
C ILE A 378 -9.80 13.40 -6.16
N PRO A 379 -8.49 13.69 -6.20
CA PRO A 379 -7.90 14.54 -7.24
C PRO A 379 -7.94 13.79 -8.57
N VAL A 380 -8.77 14.23 -9.52
CA VAL A 380 -9.04 13.46 -10.75
C VAL A 380 -7.90 13.54 -11.77
N GLY A 381 -7.04 14.57 -11.68
CA GLY A 381 -5.96 14.81 -12.62
C GLY A 381 -4.89 13.72 -12.66
N GLN A 382 -4.80 12.89 -11.62
CA GLN A 382 -3.84 11.78 -11.57
C GLN A 382 -4.33 10.49 -12.26
N PHE A 383 -5.59 10.43 -12.71
CA PHE A 383 -6.20 9.21 -13.25
C PHE A 383 -6.50 9.31 -14.75
N ASN A 384 -6.26 8.21 -15.47
CA ASN A 384 -6.45 8.10 -16.92
C ASN A 384 -7.52 7.07 -17.33
N ASP A 385 -8.08 6.35 -16.37
CA ASP A 385 -9.08 5.31 -16.57
C ASP A 385 -10.23 5.45 -15.55
N ALA A 386 -11.24 4.58 -15.65
CA ALA A 386 -12.35 4.51 -14.70
C ALA A 386 -11.84 4.27 -13.27
N VAL A 387 -12.42 4.97 -12.30
CA VAL A 387 -12.04 4.88 -10.88
C VAL A 387 -13.20 4.30 -10.09
N THR A 388 -12.99 3.26 -9.31
CA THR A 388 -14.00 2.78 -8.36
C THR A 388 -13.47 2.93 -6.95
N LEU A 389 -14.14 3.76 -6.14
CA LEU A 389 -13.89 3.87 -4.70
C LEU A 389 -14.75 2.83 -3.99
N THR A 390 -14.18 2.09 -3.05
CA THR A 390 -14.90 1.23 -2.12
C THR A 390 -14.51 1.61 -0.70
N VAL A 391 -15.50 1.80 0.17
CA VAL A 391 -15.29 2.08 1.58
C VAL A 391 -16.12 1.11 2.40
N SER A 392 -15.46 0.36 3.28
CA SER A 392 -16.10 -0.59 4.19
C SER A 392 -15.97 -0.09 5.63
N THR A 393 -17.07 -0.06 6.37
CA THR A 393 -17.04 0.11 7.82
C THR A 393 -16.82 -1.26 8.44
N ILE A 394 -15.69 -1.43 9.14
CA ILE A 394 -15.31 -2.70 9.77
C ILE A 394 -15.44 -2.61 11.30
N ALA A 395 -15.36 -3.74 11.98
CA ALA A 395 -15.57 -3.81 13.42
C ALA A 395 -14.51 -3.01 14.21
N ASP A 396 -14.96 -2.27 15.22
CA ASP A 396 -14.10 -1.49 16.13
C ASP A 396 -13.06 -2.38 16.86
N THR A 397 -13.37 -3.68 17.02
CA THR A 397 -12.44 -4.70 17.56
C THR A 397 -11.14 -4.80 16.77
N THR A 398 -11.11 -4.39 15.50
CA THR A 398 -9.88 -4.32 14.69
C THR A 398 -8.85 -3.37 15.29
N VAL A 399 -9.29 -2.33 16.02
CA VAL A 399 -8.41 -1.38 16.71
C VAL A 399 -8.34 -1.68 18.21
N THR A 400 -9.47 -1.97 18.85
CA THR A 400 -9.51 -2.14 20.31
C THR A 400 -8.89 -3.44 20.82
N SER A 401 -8.71 -4.45 19.96
CA SER A 401 -7.99 -5.69 20.32
C SER A 401 -6.45 -5.54 20.31
N ILE A 402 -5.92 -4.57 19.57
CA ILE A 402 -4.47 -4.35 19.40
C ILE A 402 -3.95 -3.13 20.13
N SER A 403 -4.84 -2.33 20.72
CA SER A 403 -4.50 -1.08 21.39
C SER A 403 -5.47 -0.75 22.52
N SER A 404 -4.94 -0.22 23.62
CA SER A 404 -5.73 0.32 24.74
C SER A 404 -6.15 1.78 24.54
N LEU A 405 -5.82 2.39 23.39
CA LEU A 405 -6.18 3.79 23.10
C LEU A 405 -7.69 3.93 22.87
N LYS A 406 -8.23 5.06 23.31
CA LYS A 406 -9.66 5.35 23.14
C LYS A 406 -9.98 5.66 21.68
N LEU A 407 -10.93 4.94 21.12
CA LEU A 407 -11.40 5.09 19.76
C LEU A 407 -12.40 6.25 19.65
N ALA A 408 -12.19 7.17 18.70
CA ALA A 408 -12.98 8.38 18.50
C ALA A 408 -13.86 8.35 17.24
N SER A 409 -13.67 7.38 16.35
CA SER A 409 -14.44 7.17 15.10
C SER A 409 -14.77 5.68 14.91
N SER A 410 -15.62 5.34 13.94
CA SER A 410 -15.64 3.97 13.42
C SER A 410 -14.32 3.65 12.69
N VAL A 411 -14.06 2.37 12.43
CA VAL A 411 -12.93 1.92 11.62
C VAL A 411 -13.39 1.79 10.15
N TYR A 412 -12.66 2.45 9.25
CA TYR A 412 -12.97 2.48 7.82
C TYR A 412 -11.84 1.87 7.01
N GLU A 413 -12.15 0.86 6.23
CA GLU A 413 -11.28 0.32 5.18
C GLU A 413 -11.57 1.03 3.86
N PHE A 414 -10.53 1.53 3.22
CA PHE A 414 -10.62 2.20 1.93
C PHE A 414 -9.91 1.35 0.88
N ASP A 415 -10.56 1.19 -0.27
CA ASP A 415 -10.04 0.55 -1.47
C ASP A 415 -10.34 1.42 -2.68
N LEU A 416 -9.46 1.38 -3.68
CA LEU A 416 -9.65 2.07 -4.94
C LEU A 416 -9.12 1.22 -6.08
N THR A 417 -9.87 1.15 -7.19
CA THR A 417 -9.40 0.56 -8.45
C THR A 417 -9.36 1.59 -9.56
N VAL A 418 -8.37 1.48 -10.45
CA VAL A 418 -8.22 2.28 -11.67
C VAL A 418 -8.20 1.31 -12.86
N GLY A 419 -9.16 1.42 -13.78
CA GLY A 419 -9.31 0.45 -14.87
C GLY A 419 -9.56 -0.98 -14.39
N GLY A 420 -10.14 -1.16 -13.20
CA GLY A 420 -10.33 -2.46 -12.55
C GLY A 420 -9.10 -3.01 -11.82
N VAL A 421 -7.97 -2.29 -11.83
CA VAL A 421 -6.74 -2.66 -11.12
C VAL A 421 -6.68 -1.98 -9.75
N ALA A 422 -6.49 -2.75 -8.68
CA ALA A 422 -6.35 -2.21 -7.33
C ALA A 422 -5.17 -1.24 -7.25
N THR A 423 -5.42 -0.05 -6.72
CA THR A 423 -4.46 1.05 -6.64
C THR A 423 -4.36 1.52 -5.20
N THR A 424 -3.20 1.28 -4.58
CA THR A 424 -2.97 1.55 -3.15
C THR A 424 -1.96 2.66 -2.90
N THR A 425 -1.36 3.24 -3.95
CA THR A 425 -0.43 4.36 -3.90
C THR A 425 -0.85 5.45 -4.89
N PHE A 426 -0.82 6.71 -4.47
CA PHE A 426 -1.33 7.84 -5.27
C PHE A 426 -0.23 8.86 -5.57
N GLN A 427 -0.26 9.42 -6.79
CA GLN A 427 0.68 10.48 -7.17
C GLN A 427 0.34 11.82 -6.51
N GLN A 428 -0.94 12.04 -6.24
CA GLN A 428 -1.43 13.14 -5.42
C GLN A 428 -2.27 12.55 -4.27
N PRO A 429 -2.00 12.92 -3.00
CA PRO A 429 -2.77 12.40 -1.87
C PRO A 429 -4.29 12.63 -2.03
N LEU A 430 -5.08 11.61 -1.73
CA LEU A 430 -6.53 11.75 -1.59
C LEU A 430 -6.84 12.30 -0.21
N THR A 431 -7.85 13.15 -0.06
CA THR A 431 -8.21 13.69 1.26
C THR A 431 -9.36 12.87 1.85
N ILE A 432 -9.18 12.35 3.07
CA ILE A 432 -10.24 11.72 3.84
C ILE A 432 -10.69 12.67 4.96
N LYS A 433 -12.00 12.79 5.13
CA LYS A 433 -12.64 13.50 6.25
C LYS A 433 -13.50 12.48 7.01
N LEU A 434 -13.03 12.10 8.18
CA LEU A 434 -13.65 11.06 9.02
C LEU A 434 -14.54 11.69 10.08
N PRO A 435 -15.77 11.21 10.27
CA PRO A 435 -16.65 11.69 11.33
C PRO A 435 -16.19 11.18 12.69
N LEU A 436 -16.17 12.08 13.67
CA LEU A 436 -15.91 11.76 15.06
C LEU A 436 -17.24 11.39 15.75
N LYS A 437 -17.29 10.22 16.40
CA LYS A 437 -18.51 9.71 17.07
C LYS A 437 -18.38 9.71 18.59
N ASN A 438 -17.23 9.28 19.11
CA ASN A 438 -17.05 8.94 20.53
C ASN A 438 -16.10 9.92 21.23
N THR A 439 -16.34 11.23 21.11
CA THR A 439 -15.37 12.26 21.57
C THR A 439 -15.55 12.72 23.02
N THR A 440 -16.63 12.31 23.69
CA THR A 440 -16.89 12.71 25.08
C THR A 440 -15.75 12.25 26.01
N GLY A 441 -15.14 13.22 26.70
CA GLY A 441 -14.02 12.95 27.62
C GLY A 441 -12.70 12.61 26.92
N LEU A 442 -12.61 12.82 25.60
CA LEU A 442 -11.35 12.77 24.86
C LEU A 442 -10.73 14.16 24.71
N ASP A 443 -9.41 14.20 24.75
CA ASP A 443 -8.65 15.38 24.40
C ASP A 443 -8.56 15.54 22.87
N LYS A 444 -9.34 16.47 22.31
CA LYS A 444 -9.42 16.70 20.86
C LYS A 444 -8.07 17.03 20.21
N GLU A 445 -7.14 17.66 20.92
CA GLU A 445 -5.82 17.97 20.35
C GLU A 445 -4.94 16.72 20.20
N LEU A 446 -5.23 15.65 20.94
CA LEU A 446 -4.48 14.38 20.87
C LEU A 446 -5.10 13.37 19.88
N LEU A 447 -6.25 13.69 19.29
CA LEU A 447 -6.89 12.84 18.30
C LEU A 447 -6.03 12.72 17.06
N SER A 448 -5.74 11.50 16.63
CA SER A 448 -4.91 11.24 15.45
C SER A 448 -5.50 10.12 14.62
N VAL A 449 -5.42 10.26 13.30
CA VAL A 449 -5.69 9.19 12.35
C VAL A 449 -4.60 8.14 12.52
N ALA A 450 -4.99 6.91 12.75
CA ALA A 450 -4.14 5.74 12.85
C ALA A 450 -4.46 4.78 11.70
N LYS A 451 -3.41 4.37 10.98
CA LYS A 451 -3.46 3.29 10.01
C LYS A 451 -3.28 1.97 10.73
N VAL A 452 -4.15 1.00 10.48
CA VAL A 452 -3.99 -0.35 11.01
C VAL A 452 -3.05 -1.12 10.09
N VAL A 453 -1.88 -1.49 10.59
CA VAL A 453 -0.85 -2.18 9.82
C VAL A 453 -0.30 -3.34 10.66
N TYR A 454 -0.57 -4.58 10.23
CA TYR A 454 -0.02 -5.80 10.85
C TYR A 454 -0.22 -5.91 12.37
N GLY A 455 -1.43 -5.61 12.86
CA GLY A 455 -1.72 -5.69 14.30
C GLY A 455 -1.13 -4.56 15.13
N ALA A 456 -0.65 -3.48 14.48
CA ALA A 456 -0.18 -2.27 15.14
C ALA A 456 -0.84 -1.02 14.53
N LEU A 457 -0.88 0.05 15.32
CA LEU A 457 -1.33 1.36 14.88
C LEU A 457 -0.13 2.21 14.42
N GLN A 458 -0.17 2.70 13.19
CA GLN A 458 0.76 3.70 12.68
C GLN A 458 0.07 5.06 12.63
N PHE A 459 0.50 6.00 13.49
CA PHE A 459 -0.09 7.32 13.58
C PHE A 459 0.31 8.20 12.39
N GLN A 460 -0.71 8.78 11.77
CA GLN A 460 -0.60 9.55 10.54
C GLN A 460 -0.82 11.05 10.77
N GLY A 461 -1.47 11.43 11.86
CA GLY A 461 -1.72 12.84 12.19
C GLY A 461 -3.18 13.21 11.99
N GLY A 462 -3.45 14.29 11.27
CA GLY A 462 -4.81 14.76 10.99
C GLY A 462 -5.21 16.03 11.74
N VAL A 463 -5.97 16.87 11.06
CA VAL A 463 -6.46 18.16 11.56
C VAL A 463 -7.91 18.02 11.97
N VAL A 464 -8.21 18.36 13.23
CA VAL A 464 -9.60 18.35 13.72
C VAL A 464 -10.34 19.55 13.14
N ASP A 465 -11.46 19.28 12.48
CA ASP A 465 -12.35 20.25 11.85
C ASP A 465 -13.76 20.03 12.39
N GLY A 466 -14.11 20.72 13.47
CA GLY A 466 -15.39 20.56 14.17
C GLY A 466 -15.59 19.13 14.72
N ASP A 467 -16.54 18.41 14.14
CA ASP A 467 -16.87 17.02 14.48
C ASP A 467 -16.20 16.00 13.54
N TYR A 468 -15.16 16.45 12.83
CA TYR A 468 -14.42 15.62 11.88
C TYR A 468 -12.91 15.71 12.14
N ILE A 469 -12.18 14.75 11.58
CA ILE A 469 -10.74 14.89 11.35
C ILE A 469 -10.47 14.75 9.86
N VAL A 470 -9.63 15.64 9.33
CA VAL A 470 -9.26 15.71 7.92
C VAL A 470 -7.80 15.31 7.78
N GLU A 471 -7.52 14.44 6.82
CA GLU A 471 -6.20 13.88 6.60
C GLU A 471 -5.96 13.58 5.11
N PRO A 472 -4.88 14.09 4.49
CA PRO A 472 -4.45 13.67 3.16
C PRO A 472 -3.69 12.34 3.23
N ARG A 473 -3.96 11.43 2.29
CA ARG A 473 -3.43 10.07 2.24
C ARG A 473 -2.91 9.72 0.84
N ASP A 474 -1.66 9.30 0.78
CA ASP A 474 -1.04 8.74 -0.42
C ASP A 474 -1.23 7.21 -0.53
N THR A 475 -1.80 6.59 0.50
CA THR A 475 -2.12 5.16 0.53
C THR A 475 -3.49 4.88 1.13
N PHE A 476 -4.19 3.89 0.60
CA PHE A 476 -5.44 3.39 1.16
C PHE A 476 -5.21 2.10 1.97
N SER A 477 -5.99 1.97 3.05
CA SER A 477 -5.90 0.92 4.07
C SER A 477 -7.06 1.08 5.07
N SER A 478 -7.00 0.37 6.18
CA SER A 478 -7.89 0.58 7.33
C SER A 478 -7.40 1.75 8.19
N TYR A 479 -8.28 2.72 8.41
CA TYR A 479 -8.03 3.91 9.22
C TYR A 479 -9.07 4.08 10.32
N ALA A 480 -8.62 4.60 11.45
CA ALA A 480 -9.46 4.98 12.57
C ALA A 480 -8.88 6.22 13.26
N VAL A 481 -9.70 6.90 14.05
CA VAL A 481 -9.26 8.04 14.87
C VAL A 481 -9.16 7.59 16.31
N VAL A 482 -8.00 7.81 16.94
CA VAL A 482 -7.76 7.45 18.34
C VAL A 482 -7.18 8.62 19.13
N GLU A 483 -7.40 8.65 20.44
CA GLU A 483 -6.73 9.58 21.36
C GLU A 483 -5.29 9.09 21.62
N ASN A 484 -4.32 9.62 20.86
CA ASN A 484 -2.92 9.19 20.94
C ASN A 484 -2.18 9.92 22.07
N LYS A 485 -2.14 9.31 23.27
CA LYS A 485 -1.46 9.87 24.45
C LYS A 485 0.02 9.53 24.44
N VAL A 486 0.83 10.41 23.83
CA VAL A 486 2.29 10.29 23.84
C VAL A 486 2.89 11.01 25.04
N SER A 487 3.83 10.36 25.73
CA SER A 487 4.58 10.94 26.86
C SER A 487 6.05 10.51 26.83
N PHE A 488 6.91 11.32 27.46
CA PHE A 488 8.35 11.11 27.51
C PHE A 488 8.86 11.28 28.94
N LYS A 489 9.91 10.53 29.31
CA LYS A 489 10.42 10.46 30.69
C LYS A 489 11.34 11.63 31.06
N ASP A 490 11.94 12.29 30.07
CA ASP A 490 13.02 13.27 30.24
C ASP A 490 12.58 14.74 30.02
N ILE A 491 11.27 15.00 29.94
CA ILE A 491 10.72 16.35 29.69
C ILE A 491 10.41 17.16 30.95
N ALA A 492 10.67 16.61 32.15
CA ALA A 492 10.35 17.28 33.42
C ALA A 492 10.89 18.72 33.51
N SER A 493 12.11 18.96 33.02
CA SER A 493 12.74 20.29 33.02
C SER A 493 12.09 21.33 32.08
N VAL A 494 11.28 20.88 31.12
CA VAL A 494 10.57 21.75 30.17
C VAL A 494 9.05 21.61 30.26
N GLN A 495 8.55 20.79 31.18
CA GLN A 495 7.14 20.41 31.28
C GLN A 495 6.22 21.63 31.37
N ALA A 496 6.61 22.62 32.18
CA ALA A 496 5.79 23.81 32.45
C ALA A 496 5.51 24.68 31.20
N TRP A 497 6.40 24.67 30.20
CA TRP A 497 6.29 25.56 29.04
C TRP A 497 6.23 24.84 27.69
N ALA A 498 6.66 23.58 27.60
CA ALA A 498 6.64 22.77 26.38
C ALA A 498 5.91 21.44 26.51
N GLY A 499 5.60 20.96 27.73
CA GLY A 499 5.11 19.60 27.93
C GLY A 499 3.83 19.29 27.14
N ARG A 500 2.89 20.23 27.13
CA ARG A 500 1.64 20.11 26.36
C ARG A 500 1.91 20.09 24.86
N GLN A 501 2.72 21.01 24.37
CA GLN A 501 3.04 21.17 22.96
C GLN A 501 3.78 19.95 22.41
N ILE A 502 4.73 19.41 23.19
CA ILE A 502 5.42 18.17 22.88
C ILE A 502 4.42 17.01 22.76
N ALA A 503 3.50 16.86 23.71
CA ALA A 503 2.50 15.79 23.68
C ALA A 503 1.58 15.88 22.45
N VAL A 504 1.09 17.08 22.12
CA VAL A 504 0.20 17.28 20.96
C VAL A 504 0.93 17.01 19.65
N VAL A 505 2.10 17.61 19.45
CA VAL A 505 2.85 17.45 18.19
C VAL A 505 3.32 16.00 18.00
N ALA A 506 3.67 15.31 19.09
CA ALA A 506 4.01 13.89 19.05
C ALA A 506 2.78 13.00 18.80
N ALA A 507 1.61 13.34 19.38
CA ALA A 507 0.36 12.64 19.10
C ALA A 507 0.04 12.64 17.61
N LYS A 508 0.22 13.80 16.96
CA LYS A 508 0.07 14.00 15.51
C LYS A 508 1.14 13.32 14.65
N GLY A 509 2.14 12.67 15.26
CA GLY A 509 3.23 12.01 14.55
C GLY A 509 4.28 12.96 13.96
N ALA A 510 4.15 14.27 14.16
CA ALA A 510 5.09 15.24 13.58
C ALA A 510 6.46 15.22 14.26
N ILE A 511 6.52 14.84 15.54
CA ILE A 511 7.78 14.65 16.27
C ILE A 511 7.80 13.28 16.94
N GLU A 512 8.92 12.60 16.86
CA GLU A 512 9.19 11.32 17.50
C GLU A 512 10.25 11.48 18.61
N GLY A 513 10.22 10.59 19.61
CA GLY A 513 11.28 10.49 20.61
C GLY A 513 12.60 9.97 20.03
N VAL A 514 13.67 10.08 20.79
CA VAL A 514 15.01 9.62 20.41
C VAL A 514 15.29 8.16 20.83
N GLY A 515 14.24 7.43 21.25
CA GLY A 515 14.32 6.06 21.77
C GLY A 515 14.24 5.97 23.29
N ASN A 516 14.02 4.76 23.83
CA ASN A 516 13.94 4.45 25.27
C ASN A 516 12.94 5.29 26.09
N GLY A 517 11.92 5.87 25.43
CA GLY A 517 10.95 6.76 26.06
C GLY A 517 11.45 8.19 26.31
N ASN A 518 12.54 8.60 25.66
CA ASN A 518 13.14 9.94 25.79
C ASN A 518 12.82 10.84 24.59
N PHE A 519 12.74 12.15 24.82
CA PHE A 519 12.50 13.20 23.84
C PHE A 519 13.76 14.01 23.51
N ALA A 520 14.70 14.11 24.45
CA ALA A 520 15.88 14.97 24.43
C ALA A 520 15.55 16.47 24.23
N PRO A 521 14.78 17.10 25.15
CA PRO A 521 14.23 18.44 24.93
C PRO A 521 15.26 19.57 24.72
N LYS A 522 16.48 19.39 25.23
CA LYS A 522 17.56 20.39 25.16
C LYS A 522 18.51 20.20 23.97
N SER A 523 18.37 19.11 23.21
CA SER A 523 19.20 18.89 22.03
C SER A 523 18.84 19.87 20.92
N ASN A 524 19.83 20.32 20.16
CA ASN A 524 19.62 21.14 18.98
C ASN A 524 18.93 20.34 17.87
N VAL A 525 18.19 21.03 17.01
CA VAL A 525 17.52 20.46 15.83
C VAL A 525 18.32 20.78 14.57
N THR A 526 18.47 19.82 13.67
CA THR A 526 19.06 20.05 12.34
C THR A 526 18.04 20.63 11.35
N ARG A 527 18.53 21.23 10.26
CA ARG A 527 17.66 21.73 9.19
C ARG A 527 16.79 20.63 8.58
N ALA A 528 17.34 19.43 8.39
CA ALA A 528 16.61 18.26 7.91
C ALA A 528 15.54 17.77 8.89
N GLU A 529 15.86 17.69 10.18
CA GLU A 529 14.89 17.33 11.21
C GLU A 529 13.73 18.31 11.27
N PHE A 530 14.02 19.62 11.26
CA PHE A 530 12.96 20.62 11.29
C PHE A 530 12.08 20.58 10.03
N ALA A 531 12.68 20.35 8.85
CA ALA A 531 11.92 20.15 7.61
C ALA A 531 10.95 18.95 7.72
N LYS A 532 11.42 17.78 8.21
CA LYS A 532 10.56 16.61 8.47
C LYS A 532 9.41 16.98 9.42
N MET A 533 9.72 17.62 10.56
CA MET A 533 8.71 17.98 11.56
C MET A 533 7.62 18.88 10.96
N LEU A 534 8.01 19.89 10.19
CA LEU A 534 7.09 20.86 9.60
C LEU A 534 6.22 20.25 8.50
N ILE A 535 6.80 19.42 7.62
CA ILE A 535 6.06 18.73 6.56
C ILE A 535 5.00 17.79 7.16
N ARG A 536 5.39 16.97 8.16
CA ARG A 536 4.45 16.07 8.83
C ARG A 536 3.39 16.82 9.64
N ALA A 537 3.77 17.89 10.33
CA ALA A 537 2.84 18.67 11.14
C ALA A 537 1.70 19.30 10.33
N LEU A 538 1.99 19.65 9.07
CA LEU A 538 1.04 20.26 8.15
C LEU A 538 0.43 19.25 7.18
N ASN A 539 0.71 17.95 7.36
CA ASN A 539 0.27 16.86 6.50
C ASN A 539 0.57 17.12 5.00
N LEU A 540 1.80 17.56 4.70
CA LEU A 540 2.21 17.99 3.35
C LEU A 540 2.93 16.90 2.57
N GLU A 541 3.08 15.69 3.12
CA GLU A 541 3.82 14.58 2.53
C GLU A 541 3.40 14.28 1.09
N ASN A 542 4.40 14.13 0.21
CA ASN A 542 4.24 13.72 -1.17
C ASN A 542 5.48 12.93 -1.60
N ASN A 543 5.36 11.62 -1.68
CA ASN A 543 6.47 10.72 -2.01
C ASN A 543 6.94 10.83 -3.48
N SER A 544 6.19 11.53 -4.33
CA SER A 544 6.57 11.80 -5.72
C SER A 544 7.37 13.10 -5.90
N ALA A 545 7.50 13.92 -4.85
CA ALA A 545 8.22 15.19 -4.91
C ALA A 545 9.70 14.99 -5.23
N LYS A 546 10.29 15.93 -5.96
CA LYS A 546 11.70 15.90 -6.36
C LYS A 546 12.44 17.13 -5.89
N GLN A 547 13.75 16.99 -5.70
CA GLN A 547 14.66 18.08 -5.36
C GLN A 547 15.99 17.98 -6.11
N SER A 548 16.73 19.08 -6.15
CA SER A 548 17.96 19.25 -6.93
C SER A 548 19.20 19.61 -6.09
N PHE A 549 19.12 19.57 -4.76
CA PHE A 549 20.26 19.80 -3.87
C PHE A 549 21.24 18.62 -3.93
N SER A 550 22.52 18.91 -4.16
CA SER A 550 23.57 17.90 -4.34
C SER A 550 24.02 17.26 -3.03
N ASP A 551 23.77 17.91 -1.89
CA ASP A 551 24.08 17.43 -0.54
C ASP A 551 22.92 16.66 0.12
N VAL A 552 21.86 16.39 -0.65
CA VAL A 552 20.70 15.60 -0.22
C VAL A 552 20.67 14.31 -1.05
N SER A 553 21.30 13.25 -0.52
CA SER A 553 21.23 11.93 -1.13
C SER A 553 19.78 11.43 -1.14
N SER A 554 19.33 10.85 -2.26
CA SER A 554 17.98 10.29 -2.41
C SER A 554 17.67 9.15 -1.44
N THR A 555 18.69 8.54 -0.83
CA THR A 555 18.55 7.48 0.18
C THR A 555 18.50 8.00 1.62
N SER A 556 18.69 9.31 1.83
CA SER A 556 18.65 9.89 3.18
C SER A 556 17.23 9.87 3.71
N TRP A 557 17.05 9.54 5.00
CA TRP A 557 15.72 9.52 5.63
C TRP A 557 14.96 10.85 5.52
N TYR A 558 15.68 11.98 5.40
CA TYR A 558 15.10 13.31 5.25
C TYR A 558 14.81 13.72 3.80
N ALA A 559 15.33 12.98 2.81
CA ALA A 559 15.21 13.32 1.39
C ALA A 559 13.77 13.57 0.92
N PRO A 560 12.77 12.72 1.24
CA PRO A 560 11.39 12.97 0.79
C PRO A 560 10.83 14.27 1.39
N TYR A 561 11.08 14.55 2.66
CA TYR A 561 10.57 15.77 3.31
C TYR A 561 11.25 17.04 2.77
N VAL A 562 12.55 16.97 2.50
CA VAL A 562 13.29 18.05 1.84
C VAL A 562 12.76 18.25 0.42
N ALA A 563 12.43 17.18 -0.30
CA ALA A 563 11.87 17.27 -1.64
C ALA A 563 10.51 17.98 -1.68
N VAL A 564 9.60 17.58 -0.80
CA VAL A 564 8.30 18.25 -0.64
C VAL A 564 8.48 19.71 -0.25
N ALA A 565 9.35 20.00 0.71
CA ALA A 565 9.59 21.35 1.16
C ALA A 565 10.18 22.24 0.05
N ALA A 566 11.04 21.69 -0.82
CA ALA A 566 11.61 22.41 -1.95
C ALA A 566 10.55 22.68 -3.02
N GLU A 567 9.78 21.66 -3.41
CA GLU A 567 8.70 21.74 -4.40
C GLU A 567 7.65 22.78 -3.99
N LYS A 568 7.29 22.84 -2.71
CA LYS A 568 6.34 23.83 -2.16
C LYS A 568 6.96 25.20 -1.88
N GLY A 569 8.24 25.41 -2.18
CA GLY A 569 8.95 26.66 -1.92
C GLY A 569 9.16 26.99 -0.44
N ILE A 570 9.00 26.01 0.45
CA ILE A 570 9.22 26.13 1.89
C ILE A 570 10.72 26.28 2.18
N ILE A 571 11.55 25.53 1.47
CA ILE A 571 13.01 25.65 1.51
C ILE A 571 13.57 26.07 0.15
N THR A 572 14.62 26.88 0.19
CA THR A 572 15.33 27.38 -0.99
C THR A 572 16.81 26.99 -1.00
N GLY A 573 17.26 26.22 0.00
CA GLY A 573 18.67 25.95 0.24
C GLY A 573 19.45 27.14 0.83
N ARG A 574 20.70 26.89 1.23
CA ARG A 574 21.69 27.95 1.52
C ARG A 574 22.31 28.49 0.23
N SER A 575 22.30 27.67 -0.82
CA SER A 575 22.52 28.05 -2.20
C SER A 575 21.53 27.30 -3.10
N ALA A 576 21.51 27.59 -4.39
CA ALA A 576 20.66 26.87 -5.34
C ALA A 576 20.95 25.35 -5.39
N ALA A 577 22.17 24.92 -5.03
CA ALA A 577 22.59 23.54 -5.09
C ALA A 577 22.77 22.87 -3.71
N GLN A 578 22.73 23.60 -2.60
CA GLN A 578 23.02 23.04 -1.27
C GLN A 578 21.94 23.39 -0.24
N PHE A 579 21.44 22.38 0.46
CA PHE A 579 20.47 22.53 1.54
C PHE A 579 21.12 22.64 2.93
N ASP A 580 22.26 21.98 3.13
CA ASP A 580 22.97 21.78 4.40
C ASP A 580 22.09 21.05 5.45
N PRO A 581 21.72 19.78 5.21
CA PRO A 581 20.72 19.07 6.01
C PRO A 581 21.13 18.85 7.47
N ASN A 582 22.43 18.63 7.72
CA ASN A 582 22.95 18.25 9.04
C ASN A 582 23.33 19.46 9.91
N ALA A 583 23.36 20.68 9.35
CA ALA A 583 23.60 21.88 10.14
C ALA A 583 22.44 22.13 11.12
N THR A 584 22.79 22.57 12.33
CA THR A 584 21.81 23.02 13.32
C THR A 584 21.06 24.24 12.79
N ILE A 585 19.73 24.21 12.87
CA ILE A 585 18.90 25.28 12.36
C ILE A 585 18.90 26.49 13.31
N THR A 586 19.02 27.69 12.74
CA THR A 586 18.89 28.94 13.50
C THR A 586 17.43 29.32 13.69
N ARG A 587 17.14 30.13 14.71
CA ARG A 587 15.78 30.65 14.97
C ARG A 587 15.23 31.45 13.79
N ALA A 588 16.07 32.20 13.07
CA ALA A 588 15.64 32.94 11.88
C ALA A 588 15.31 32.01 10.70
N GLU A 589 16.15 31.01 10.41
CA GLU A 589 15.86 30.01 9.37
C GLU A 589 14.55 29.26 9.66
N MET A 590 14.34 28.87 10.92
CA MET A 590 13.12 28.21 11.39
C MET A 590 11.89 29.07 11.12
N ALA A 591 11.92 30.34 11.55
CA ALA A 591 10.84 31.29 11.32
C ALA A 591 10.51 31.47 9.83
N THR A 592 11.52 31.55 8.97
CA THR A 592 11.33 31.68 7.53
C THR A 592 10.71 30.43 6.91
N MET A 593 11.13 29.23 7.31
CA MET A 593 10.52 27.98 6.83
C MET A 593 9.04 27.91 7.23
N ILE A 594 8.71 28.26 8.46
CA ILE A 594 7.31 28.30 8.94
C ILE A 594 6.49 29.30 8.15
N ALA A 595 7.00 30.52 7.94
CA ALA A 595 6.28 31.54 7.20
C ALA A 595 5.90 31.08 5.79
N ARG A 596 6.83 30.41 5.10
CA ARG A 596 6.60 29.85 3.76
C ARG A 596 5.63 28.67 3.80
N ALA A 597 5.76 27.79 4.77
CA ALA A 597 4.86 26.65 4.93
C ALA A 597 3.42 27.09 5.23
N VAL A 598 3.24 28.05 6.13
CA VAL A 598 1.92 28.63 6.42
C VAL A 598 1.33 29.27 5.18
N LYS A 599 2.09 30.09 4.44
CA LYS A 599 1.61 30.70 3.18
C LYS A 599 1.28 29.66 2.10
N SER A 600 1.91 28.48 2.13
CA SER A 600 1.59 27.40 1.19
C SER A 600 0.24 26.74 1.46
N VAL A 601 -0.26 26.78 2.70
CA VAL A 601 -1.56 26.20 3.10
C VAL A 601 -2.65 27.25 3.36
N ASN A 602 -2.25 28.48 3.68
CA ASN A 602 -3.09 29.64 3.88
C ASN A 602 -2.48 30.84 3.12
N PRO A 603 -2.75 30.96 1.80
CA PRO A 603 -2.19 32.02 0.96
C PRO A 603 -2.58 33.44 1.40
N ASP A 604 -3.69 33.58 2.13
CA ASP A 604 -4.21 34.87 2.61
C ASP A 604 -3.52 35.33 3.91
N ALA A 605 -2.63 34.53 4.48
CA ALA A 605 -1.92 34.85 5.71
C ALA A 605 -1.05 36.12 5.57
N THR A 606 -1.40 37.15 6.34
CA THR A 606 -0.76 38.47 6.25
C THR A 606 0.50 38.59 7.12
N THR A 607 1.36 39.56 6.78
CA THR A 607 2.62 39.84 7.47
C THR A 607 2.65 41.31 7.90
N SER A 608 3.18 41.60 9.09
CA SER A 608 3.48 42.98 9.49
C SER A 608 4.97 43.20 9.75
N ALA A 609 5.63 43.97 8.89
CA ALA A 609 7.06 44.28 9.02
C ALA A 609 7.39 45.07 10.29
N SER A 610 6.43 45.86 10.82
CA SER A 610 6.61 46.63 12.04
C SER A 610 6.81 45.74 13.27
N ALA A 611 6.41 44.47 13.21
CA ALA A 611 6.66 43.49 14.26
C ALA A 611 8.15 43.32 14.59
N LEU A 612 9.07 43.65 13.67
CA LEU A 612 10.51 43.58 13.95
C LEU A 612 10.99 44.68 14.89
N SER A 613 10.25 45.80 15.01
CA SER A 613 10.65 46.94 15.85
C SER A 613 10.69 46.61 17.35
N GLN A 614 10.01 45.53 17.77
CA GLN A 614 10.03 45.06 19.16
C GLN A 614 11.34 44.37 19.56
N PHE A 615 12.22 44.04 18.60
CA PHE A 615 13.45 43.31 18.85
C PHE A 615 14.68 44.20 18.70
N SER A 616 15.39 44.39 19.82
CA SER A 616 16.63 45.17 19.89
C SER A 616 17.77 44.62 19.02
N ASP A 617 17.72 43.34 18.65
CA ASP A 617 18.69 42.65 17.82
C ASP A 617 18.19 42.40 16.37
N ALA A 618 17.12 43.07 15.95
CA ALA A 618 16.56 42.92 14.59
C ALA A 618 17.56 43.25 13.46
N ALA A 619 18.61 44.04 13.75
CA ALA A 619 19.70 44.31 12.81
C ALA A 619 20.58 43.07 12.51
N LYS A 620 20.55 42.05 13.37
CA LYS A 620 21.30 40.79 13.17
C LYS A 620 20.59 39.79 12.26
N ILE A 621 19.36 40.09 11.85
CA ILE A 621 18.58 39.25 10.93
C ILE A 621 19.09 39.49 9.50
N SER A 622 19.57 38.44 8.83
CA SER A 622 19.94 38.51 7.42
C SER A 622 18.78 39.03 6.57
N ALA A 623 19.08 39.89 5.59
CA ALA A 623 18.08 40.51 4.71
C ALA A 623 17.13 39.47 4.08
N SER A 624 17.66 38.32 3.64
CA SER A 624 16.88 37.24 3.02
C SER A 624 15.91 36.51 3.95
N LEU A 625 16.07 36.67 5.28
CA LEU A 625 15.22 36.03 6.28
C LEU A 625 14.22 37.01 6.93
N ARG A 626 14.37 38.32 6.69
CA ARG A 626 13.60 39.37 7.39
C ARG A 626 12.10 39.20 7.25
N ASP A 627 11.60 38.93 6.05
CA ASP A 627 10.15 38.80 5.82
C ASP A 627 9.58 37.58 6.55
N GLY A 628 10.32 36.48 6.56
CA GLY A 628 9.94 35.28 7.29
C GLY A 628 9.93 35.49 8.80
N VAL A 629 10.95 36.17 9.32
CA VAL A 629 11.01 36.53 10.75
C VAL A 629 9.90 37.51 11.13
N ALA A 630 9.63 38.51 10.29
CA ALA A 630 8.55 39.46 10.50
C ALA A 630 7.20 38.75 10.55
N PHE A 631 6.94 37.82 9.61
CA PHE A 631 5.71 37.02 9.59
C PHE A 631 5.57 36.17 10.84
N ALA A 632 6.62 35.43 11.22
CA ALA A 632 6.57 34.57 12.38
C ALA A 632 6.36 35.35 13.68
N ALA A 633 6.95 36.55 13.80
CA ALA A 633 6.77 37.43 14.93
C ALA A 633 5.39 38.09 14.95
N SER A 634 4.91 38.62 13.82
CA SER A 634 3.60 39.30 13.75
C SER A 634 2.44 38.35 14.05
N ASN A 635 2.62 37.07 13.75
CA ASN A 635 1.63 36.02 13.97
C ASN A 635 1.86 35.21 15.25
N ASN A 636 2.78 35.64 16.14
CA ASN A 636 3.11 34.98 17.40
C ASN A 636 3.55 33.50 17.26
N LEU A 637 3.98 33.08 16.07
CA LEU A 637 4.48 31.73 15.82
C LEU A 637 5.85 31.54 16.50
N VAL A 638 6.69 32.57 16.42
CA VAL A 638 7.97 32.62 17.13
C VAL A 638 7.98 33.86 18.04
N ILE A 639 8.15 33.61 19.34
CA ILE A 639 8.17 34.66 20.37
C ILE A 639 9.63 34.91 20.77
N GLY A 640 10.00 36.19 20.87
CA GLY A 640 11.33 36.60 21.33
C GLY A 640 11.50 36.40 22.84
N ASN A 641 12.73 36.60 23.32
CA ASN A 641 13.07 36.52 24.73
C ASN A 641 13.72 37.83 25.17
N ALA A 642 13.17 38.46 26.22
CA ALA A 642 13.69 39.70 26.81
C ALA A 642 13.98 40.82 25.77
N GLY A 643 13.02 41.08 24.86
CA GLY A 643 13.16 42.11 23.82
C GLY A 643 14.18 41.78 22.72
N LYS A 644 14.57 40.51 22.58
CA LYS A 644 15.45 40.00 21.51
C LYS A 644 14.82 38.84 20.77
N PHE A 645 15.03 38.77 19.46
CA PHE A 645 14.63 37.63 18.66
C PHE A 645 15.64 36.48 18.74
N ASN A 646 16.93 36.81 18.92
CA ASN A 646 18.09 35.93 18.87
C ASN A 646 18.19 35.15 17.54
N PRO A 647 18.29 35.84 16.39
CA PRO A 647 18.09 35.22 15.07
C PRO A 647 19.11 34.14 14.72
N ASN A 648 20.34 34.25 15.24
CA ASN A 648 21.44 33.34 14.90
C ASN A 648 21.66 32.25 15.96
N ASN A 649 20.88 32.23 17.04
CA ASN A 649 20.93 31.15 18.02
C ASN A 649 20.29 29.89 17.41
N THR A 650 20.79 28.72 17.80
CA THR A 650 20.18 27.44 17.45
C THR A 650 18.91 27.22 18.24
N ALA A 651 18.00 26.40 17.70
CA ALA A 651 16.77 26.02 18.39
C ALA A 651 16.86 24.60 18.95
N THR A 652 16.36 24.44 20.17
CA THR A 652 16.22 23.15 20.84
C THR A 652 14.99 22.38 20.33
N ARG A 653 14.95 21.07 20.56
CA ARG A 653 13.80 20.21 20.23
C ARG A 653 12.52 20.65 20.94
N ALA A 654 12.61 21.12 22.19
CA ALA A 654 11.44 21.64 22.90
C ALA A 654 10.92 22.97 22.32
N GLU A 655 11.82 23.88 21.93
CA GLU A 655 11.41 25.10 21.22
C GLU A 655 10.78 24.80 19.86
N ALA A 656 11.36 23.88 19.09
CA ALA A 656 10.80 23.43 17.83
C ALA A 656 9.38 22.86 18.00
N ALA A 657 9.14 22.03 19.03
CA ALA A 657 7.82 21.51 19.33
C ALA A 657 6.79 22.61 19.66
N VAL A 658 7.17 23.60 20.47
CA VAL A 658 6.29 24.74 20.79
C VAL A 658 5.93 25.55 19.54
N ILE A 659 6.91 25.76 18.67
CA ILE A 659 6.72 26.53 17.45
C ILE A 659 5.85 25.76 16.46
N ILE A 660 6.11 24.47 16.23
CA ILE A 660 5.26 23.59 15.40
C ILE A 660 3.84 23.54 15.94
N TYR A 661 3.66 23.42 17.26
CA TYR A 661 2.33 23.46 17.88
C TYR A 661 1.56 24.75 17.56
N ARG A 662 2.22 25.90 17.54
CA ARG A 662 1.58 27.16 17.14
C ARG A 662 1.27 27.18 15.65
N THR A 663 2.15 26.62 14.82
CA THR A 663 1.97 26.53 13.37
C THR A 663 0.77 25.66 13.00
N ILE A 664 0.57 24.49 13.62
CA ILE A 664 -0.60 23.64 13.33
C ILE A 664 -1.93 24.24 13.80
N ASN A 665 -1.87 25.18 14.75
CA ASN A 665 -3.03 25.89 15.28
C ASN A 665 -3.21 27.30 14.66
N PHE A 666 -2.40 27.63 13.66
CA PHE A 666 -2.54 28.88 12.92
C PHE A 666 -3.82 28.84 12.09
N LYS A 667 -4.65 29.88 12.21
CA LYS A 667 -5.94 29.99 11.52
C LYS A 667 -5.90 31.13 10.52
#